data_AF-A0A0A2LEX5-F1
#
_entry.id   AF-A0A0A2LEX5-F1
#
_cell.length_a   1.000
_cell.length_b   1.000
_cell.length_c   1.000
_cell.angle_alpha   90.00
_cell.angle_beta   90.00
_cell.angle_gamma   90.00
#
_symmetry.space_group_name_H-M   'P 1'
#
loop_
_entity.id
_entity.type
_entity.pdbx_description
1 polymer ?
#
loop_
_entity_poly.entity_id
_entity_poly.type
_entity_poly.pdbx_seq_one_letter_code
_entity_poly.pdbx_strand_id
1 'polypeptide(L)'
;MAAVMPSTAYTPHPTRMMKAAQWMGTREVEVGVVPKPKVTDPGDAIVQITHCTISGSDIHLYEGELEDEMEKGDILGQEAIGIVEEVGPDVKTLKSGDRVIILPVISCGTCDYCQRQEYSLCDNTNPSKEMEAAYGHRLGGKLGYSRLCGGYPGDQAEYCRVPHADLSCVKAPGHIDARKLLGLTNVMTTAWHALELAEVQEGDVVGVWGCGPIGLATQRMAKLRGAKKVYAMDKDAQRLRIAEDFGMIPVDVGTHPDVAEYILSIQDHGLDRSIEASGYRSLPRTEYPAMRAIGLEKDSSDTLSAIIKATRKGGNVALVGDFFFTTHDFPIGPLMQKALTVRGGQTWPQKYYPFLMDLVVQGKLDTAWMFTYVDDFENIADMYQKFAQHEIPGRLKSISGVMILTAPAGISNSTFLQQFFMFPPPPIALDWNNLGFKVRDGNGHVEIHYSHSGENKWSAPQFVASPFLPIHGMAPGLNYGQQVYEGLKAFRHPANDKITIFRPDRNAKRMQHSAEVVSIPPVPEDLFIECVGLAVGANAEYVPPHDSGAAMYVRPMLFGSSAQLGLSPPDAYTLAVFAMPTGVYHGATAVEALILEDFDRCAPHGTGAAKVGGNYAPVLRHSDRARREGFGITLHLDSATRTEVDEFSTSAFIGVKRDGDQITVIQPDSRNAIDSVTAASVLEIARTLGYRAEKRRVPYEELHEFDEVIAAGTAAALVPVGSITMQSRGDKFEYRCGAQKAGGEVCVKLLQTLRGIQSGTIEDTLGWNYEVQAPPKGWAQQVQEEIELSGANVPKTGFRAGMGSPG
;
A
#
# COMPACT_ATOMS: atom_id res chain seq x y z
N MET A 1 44.22 7.03 20.68
CA MET A 1 43.93 8.48 20.73
C MET A 1 42.56 8.63 21.35
N ALA A 2 42.39 9.45 22.39
CA ALA A 2 41.04 9.76 22.87
C ALA A 2 40.25 10.38 21.72
N ALA A 3 39.08 9.82 21.39
CA ALA A 3 38.24 10.42 20.36
C ALA A 3 37.85 11.82 20.84
N VAL A 4 38.02 12.82 19.99
CA VAL A 4 37.59 14.18 20.28
C VAL A 4 36.06 14.18 20.24
N MET A 5 35.41 14.63 21.31
CA MET A 5 33.96 14.78 21.34
C MET A 5 33.54 15.76 20.24
N PRO A 6 32.52 15.44 19.42
CA PRO A 6 32.07 16.33 18.37
C PRO A 6 31.51 17.61 18.98
N SER A 7 31.62 18.72 18.25
CA SER A 7 30.95 19.96 18.63
C SER A 7 29.45 19.73 18.68
N THR A 8 28.78 20.18 19.74
CA THR A 8 27.31 20.07 19.85
C THR A 8 26.61 21.10 18.96
N ALA A 9 27.13 22.33 18.92
CA ALA A 9 26.69 23.37 18.01
C ALA A 9 27.16 23.13 16.57
N TYR A 10 26.38 23.54 15.57
CA TYR A 10 26.80 23.53 14.17
C TYR A 10 27.46 24.86 13.75
N THR A 11 28.30 24.78 12.73
CA THR A 11 28.86 25.95 12.04
C THR A 11 27.80 26.55 11.13
N PRO A 12 27.35 27.80 11.36
CA PRO A 12 26.31 28.42 10.55
C PRO A 12 26.82 28.78 9.15
N HIS A 13 25.99 28.58 8.14
CA HIS A 13 26.27 29.07 6.79
C HIS A 13 26.23 30.60 6.78
N PRO A 14 27.19 31.29 6.14
CA PRO A 14 27.30 32.75 6.24
C PRO A 14 26.12 33.53 5.63
N THR A 15 25.38 32.91 4.71
CA THR A 15 24.33 33.58 3.92
C THR A 15 23.07 32.76 3.65
N ARG A 16 23.05 31.46 3.98
CA ARG A 16 21.91 30.59 3.68
C ARG A 16 21.18 30.33 4.99
N MET A 17 19.88 30.55 4.97
CA MET A 17 19.00 30.30 6.10
C MET A 17 18.15 29.05 5.81
N MET A 18 17.55 28.51 6.85
CA MET A 18 16.60 27.41 6.80
C MET A 18 15.48 27.64 7.81
N LYS A 19 14.31 27.04 7.56
CA LYS A 19 13.27 26.92 8.58
C LYS A 19 13.58 25.77 9.54
N ALA A 20 13.28 25.97 10.82
CA ALA A 20 13.46 24.98 11.87
C ALA A 20 12.38 25.12 12.95
N ALA A 21 11.93 23.99 13.51
CA ALA A 21 11.03 23.97 14.65
C ALA A 21 11.86 24.22 15.92
N GLN A 22 11.64 25.36 16.56
CA GLN A 22 12.37 25.81 17.72
C GLN A 22 11.50 25.72 18.97
N TRP A 23 12.08 25.21 20.05
CA TRP A 23 11.49 25.27 21.37
C TRP A 23 11.60 26.71 21.90
N MET A 24 10.47 27.31 22.26
CA MET A 24 10.40 28.70 22.73
C MET A 24 10.04 28.84 24.20
N GLY A 25 9.61 27.73 24.81
CA GLY A 25 9.17 27.62 26.19
C GLY A 25 8.27 26.40 26.37
N THR A 26 7.87 26.15 27.61
CA THR A 26 6.87 25.11 27.93
C THR A 26 5.58 25.37 27.17
N ARG A 27 5.18 24.40 26.35
CA ARG A 27 4.05 24.41 25.40
C ARG A 27 4.14 25.47 24.31
N GLU A 28 5.35 25.88 23.95
CA GLU A 28 5.60 26.90 22.94
C GLU A 28 6.65 26.40 21.95
N VAL A 29 6.22 26.09 20.73
CA VAL A 29 7.08 25.73 19.60
C VAL A 29 6.77 26.66 18.46
N GLU A 30 7.79 27.18 17.79
CA GLU A 30 7.65 28.07 16.65
C GLU A 30 8.49 27.60 15.46
N VAL A 31 8.00 27.81 14.24
CA VAL A 31 8.82 27.63 13.04
C VAL A 31 9.60 28.92 12.80
N GLY A 32 10.87 28.92 13.22
CA GLY A 32 11.78 30.04 13.06
C GLY A 32 12.70 29.89 11.84
N VAL A 33 13.36 31.00 11.45
CA VAL A 33 14.36 31.02 10.38
C VAL A 33 15.75 31.14 10.99
N VAL A 34 16.57 30.10 10.84
CA VAL A 34 17.91 29.96 11.43
C VAL A 34 18.96 29.75 10.33
N PRO A 35 20.26 29.99 10.59
CA PRO A 35 21.30 29.68 9.62
C PRO A 35 21.32 28.21 9.24
N LYS A 36 21.48 27.90 7.96
CA LYS A 36 21.68 26.54 7.49
C LYS A 36 22.98 25.96 8.07
N PRO A 37 23.03 24.68 8.51
CA PRO A 37 24.27 24.09 9.00
C PRO A 37 25.27 23.82 7.88
N LYS A 38 26.56 23.86 8.23
CA LYS A 38 27.68 23.36 7.44
C LYS A 38 28.32 22.17 8.14
N VAL A 39 29.07 21.35 7.38
CA VAL A 39 30.00 20.37 7.95
C VAL A 39 30.89 21.09 8.97
N THR A 40 30.80 20.67 10.23
CA THR A 40 31.45 21.31 11.37
C THR A 40 32.64 20.48 11.82
N ASP A 41 32.43 19.16 11.92
CA ASP A 41 33.45 18.16 12.21
C ASP A 41 33.67 17.23 11.00
N PRO A 42 34.88 16.65 10.83
CA PRO A 42 35.22 15.80 9.68
C PRO A 42 34.29 14.62 9.42
N GLY A 43 33.64 14.09 10.46
CA GLY A 43 32.73 12.94 10.39
C GLY A 43 31.26 13.28 10.21
N ASP A 44 30.91 14.55 9.96
CA ASP A 44 29.53 14.99 9.79
C ASP A 44 28.98 14.74 8.39
N ALA A 45 27.66 14.67 8.27
CA ALA A 45 26.93 14.92 7.03
C ALA A 45 25.92 16.07 7.23
N ILE A 46 25.67 16.83 6.16
CA ILE A 46 24.52 17.72 6.07
C ILE A 46 23.45 17.02 5.25
N VAL A 47 22.28 16.84 5.85
CA VAL A 47 21.16 16.14 5.25
C VAL A 47 20.03 17.14 5.03
N GLN A 48 19.57 17.24 3.78
CA GLN A 48 18.36 17.94 3.40
C GLN A 48 17.17 17.08 3.82
N ILE A 49 16.39 17.55 4.79
CA ILE A 49 15.27 16.78 5.33
C ILE A 49 14.13 16.78 4.33
N THR A 50 13.53 15.61 4.14
CA THR A 50 12.35 15.44 3.29
C THR A 50 11.10 15.19 4.14
N HIS A 51 11.26 14.41 5.20
CA HIS A 51 10.19 14.04 6.11
C HIS A 51 10.74 13.97 7.52
N CYS A 52 10.00 14.49 8.49
CA CYS A 52 10.28 14.36 9.91
C CYS A 52 9.00 14.02 10.66
N THR A 53 9.13 13.49 11.88
CA THR A 53 7.99 13.14 12.72
C THR A 53 8.12 13.72 14.11
N ILE A 54 6.99 13.81 14.81
CA ILE A 54 6.96 14.14 16.24
C ILE A 54 6.99 12.81 17.00
N SER A 55 7.97 12.67 17.90
CA SER A 55 8.10 11.56 18.82
C SER A 55 7.31 11.81 20.10
N GLY A 56 6.95 10.73 20.81
CA GLY A 56 6.46 10.86 22.18
C GLY A 56 7.46 11.63 23.06
N SER A 57 8.75 11.41 22.84
CA SER A 57 9.83 12.11 23.55
C SER A 57 9.82 13.63 23.35
N ASP A 58 9.43 14.10 22.17
CA ASP A 58 9.39 15.54 21.88
C ASP A 58 8.25 16.22 22.65
N ILE A 59 7.16 15.48 22.89
CA ILE A 59 6.06 15.94 23.75
C ILE A 59 6.49 16.06 25.21
N HIS A 60 7.51 15.31 25.67
CA HIS A 60 8.08 15.51 27.01
C HIS A 60 8.76 16.88 27.14
N LEU A 61 9.49 17.29 26.10
CA LEU A 61 10.13 18.61 26.02
C LEU A 61 9.10 19.73 25.88
N TYR A 62 8.08 19.50 25.03
CA TYR A 62 6.97 20.42 24.84
C TYR A 62 6.18 20.66 26.14
N GLU A 63 5.92 19.62 26.94
CA GLU A 63 5.18 19.74 28.21
C GLU A 63 6.03 20.28 29.38
N GLY A 64 7.32 20.55 29.17
CA GLY A 64 8.19 21.21 30.14
C GLY A 64 8.85 20.29 31.17
N GLU A 65 8.86 18.97 30.96
CA GLU A 65 9.41 18.02 31.95
C GLU A 65 10.94 18.07 32.06
N LEU A 66 11.59 18.67 31.08
CA LEU A 66 13.03 18.94 31.04
C LEU A 66 13.29 20.44 30.78
N GLU A 67 12.40 21.33 31.22
CA GLU A 67 12.49 22.77 30.91
C GLU A 67 13.82 23.40 31.40
N ASP A 68 14.35 22.97 32.55
CA ASP A 68 15.64 23.42 33.09
C ASP A 68 16.84 23.03 32.20
N GLU A 69 16.64 22.04 31.32
CA GLU A 69 17.66 21.48 30.43
C GLU A 69 17.42 21.88 28.96
N MET A 70 16.55 22.85 28.71
CA MET A 70 16.24 23.41 27.39
C MET A 70 16.59 24.89 27.33
N GLU A 71 17.04 25.37 26.17
CA GLU A 71 17.25 26.79 25.90
C GLU A 71 16.30 27.28 24.80
N LYS A 72 15.81 28.51 24.95
CA LYS A 72 14.98 29.15 23.92
C LYS A 72 15.73 29.20 22.59
N GLY A 73 15.14 28.62 21.55
CA GLY A 73 15.71 28.51 20.22
C GLY A 73 16.30 27.14 19.89
N ASP A 74 16.36 26.20 20.84
CA ASP A 74 16.79 24.83 20.57
C ASP A 74 15.93 24.19 19.47
N ILE A 75 16.60 23.59 18.47
CA ILE A 75 15.93 22.96 17.34
C ILE A 75 15.51 21.54 17.73
N LEU A 76 14.23 21.22 17.60
CA LEU A 76 13.65 19.94 18.02
C LEU A 76 13.77 18.85 16.95
N GLY A 77 13.47 17.61 17.35
CA GLY A 77 13.25 16.48 16.45
C GLY A 77 14.43 15.54 16.29
N GLN A 78 14.12 14.25 16.20
CA GLN A 78 15.11 13.17 16.11
C GLN A 78 14.64 11.98 15.26
N GLU A 79 13.67 12.22 14.39
CA GLU A 79 13.04 11.17 13.57
C GLU A 79 12.82 11.67 12.14
N ALA A 80 13.86 11.61 11.31
CA ALA A 80 13.78 12.08 9.93
C ALA A 80 14.40 11.18 8.86
N ILE A 81 13.96 11.43 7.63
CA ILE A 81 14.55 10.94 6.38
C ILE A 81 14.92 12.14 5.51
N GLY A 82 16.06 12.04 4.84
CA GLY A 82 16.50 13.10 3.95
C GLY A 82 17.45 12.63 2.85
N ILE A 83 17.95 13.60 2.11
CA ILE A 83 18.96 13.41 1.06
C ILE A 83 20.26 14.05 1.57
N VAL A 84 21.36 13.30 1.53
CA VAL A 84 22.67 13.82 1.87
C VAL A 84 23.02 14.92 0.88
N GLU A 85 23.32 16.12 1.38
CA GLU A 85 23.75 17.25 0.56
C GLU A 85 25.28 17.35 0.53
N GLU A 86 25.90 17.29 1.71
CA GLU A 86 27.34 17.44 1.91
C GLU A 86 27.82 16.41 2.94
N VAL A 87 29.05 15.92 2.77
CA VAL A 87 29.71 15.02 3.72
C VAL A 87 31.08 15.56 4.08
N GLY A 88 31.49 15.39 5.34
CA GLY A 88 32.83 15.69 5.80
C GLY A 88 33.87 14.69 5.27
N PRO A 89 35.17 15.06 5.31
CA PRO A 89 36.25 14.26 4.73
C PRO A 89 36.44 12.88 5.38
N ASP A 90 35.96 12.67 6.61
CA ASP A 90 36.09 11.40 7.32
C ASP A 90 34.89 10.46 7.12
N VAL A 91 33.82 10.92 6.45
CA VAL A 91 32.68 10.08 6.07
C VAL A 91 33.07 9.17 4.90
N LYS A 92 32.88 7.86 5.04
CA LYS A 92 33.33 6.85 4.06
C LYS A 92 32.21 6.11 3.37
N THR A 93 31.04 6.00 3.98
CA THR A 93 29.94 5.16 3.48
C THR A 93 28.90 5.96 2.71
N LEU A 94 28.83 7.28 2.89
CA LEU A 94 27.81 8.17 2.31
C LEU A 94 28.41 9.13 1.28
N LYS A 95 27.57 9.60 0.36
CA LYS A 95 27.89 10.68 -0.58
C LYS A 95 26.67 11.57 -0.82
N SER A 96 26.92 12.76 -1.36
CA SER A 96 25.85 13.66 -1.82
C SER A 96 24.89 12.95 -2.77
N GLY A 97 23.58 13.15 -2.58
CA GLY A 97 22.49 12.50 -3.29
C GLY A 97 22.01 11.17 -2.68
N ASP A 98 22.73 10.58 -1.73
CA ASP A 98 22.25 9.38 -1.04
C ASP A 98 21.01 9.72 -0.19
N ARG A 99 19.95 8.92 -0.32
CA ARG A 99 18.79 9.00 0.59
C ARG A 99 19.13 8.26 1.89
N VAL A 100 18.89 8.89 3.03
CA VAL A 100 19.26 8.35 4.35
C VAL A 100 18.13 8.49 5.37
N ILE A 101 18.06 7.50 6.25
CA ILE A 101 17.33 7.55 7.53
C ILE A 101 18.32 8.06 8.57
N ILE A 102 17.90 9.05 9.37
CA ILE A 102 18.69 9.59 10.47
C ILE A 102 18.30 8.83 11.75
N LEU A 103 19.28 8.27 12.44
CA LEU A 103 19.11 7.61 13.73
C LEU A 103 19.32 8.63 14.84
N PRO A 104 18.47 8.64 15.90
CA PRO A 104 18.48 9.69 16.92
C PRO A 104 19.73 9.68 17.83
N VAL A 105 20.30 8.48 18.05
CA VAL A 105 21.44 8.27 18.95
C VAL A 105 22.75 8.57 18.21
N ILE A 106 23.56 9.48 18.75
CA ILE A 106 24.86 9.83 18.22
C ILE A 106 25.91 8.91 18.84
N SER A 107 26.74 8.28 18.02
CA SER A 107 27.73 7.29 18.48
C SER A 107 29.07 7.43 17.78
N CYS A 108 30.16 7.39 18.55
CA CYS A 108 31.51 7.60 18.01
C CYS A 108 32.13 6.37 17.33
N GLY A 109 31.55 5.18 17.51
CA GLY A 109 32.06 3.93 16.91
C GLY A 109 33.34 3.36 17.52
N THR A 110 33.98 4.07 18.44
CA THR A 110 35.36 3.75 18.88
C THR A 110 35.52 3.53 20.38
N CYS A 111 34.64 4.07 21.23
CA CYS A 111 34.64 3.81 22.67
C CYS A 111 34.24 2.36 22.99
N ASP A 112 34.53 1.90 24.22
CA ASP A 112 34.28 0.52 24.66
C ASP A 112 32.80 0.11 24.49
N TYR A 113 31.86 0.99 24.87
CA TYR A 113 30.43 0.77 24.65
C TYR A 113 30.05 0.63 23.17
N CYS A 114 30.58 1.50 22.30
CA CYS A 114 30.33 1.40 20.86
C CYS A 114 30.91 0.10 20.26
N GLN A 115 32.07 -0.37 20.73
CA GLN A 115 32.65 -1.64 20.30
C GLN A 115 31.79 -2.84 20.73
N ARG A 116 31.10 -2.73 21.87
CA ARG A 116 30.09 -3.70 22.34
C ARG A 116 28.71 -3.53 21.70
N GLN A 117 28.55 -2.57 20.77
CA GLN A 117 27.28 -2.20 20.12
C GLN A 117 26.21 -1.66 21.10
N GLU A 118 26.65 -1.10 22.23
CA GLU A 118 25.82 -0.45 23.25
C GLU A 118 25.76 1.07 22.96
N TYR A 119 25.27 1.40 21.77
CA TYR A 119 25.44 2.72 21.15
C TYR A 119 24.88 3.90 21.97
N SER A 120 23.76 3.72 22.68
CA SER A 120 23.20 4.76 23.54
C SER A 120 24.00 5.06 24.80
N LEU A 121 25.06 4.28 25.07
CA LEU A 121 25.96 4.46 26.21
C LEU A 121 27.31 5.06 25.77
N CYS A 122 27.34 5.79 24.65
CA CYS A 122 28.59 6.32 24.09
C CYS A 122 29.24 7.40 24.99
N ASP A 123 30.49 7.16 25.42
CA ASP A 123 31.26 8.10 26.27
C ASP A 123 31.67 9.42 25.59
N ASN A 124 31.72 9.42 24.25
CA ASN A 124 32.40 10.46 23.47
C ASN A 124 31.43 11.38 22.71
N THR A 125 30.16 11.42 23.08
CA THR A 125 29.15 12.20 22.32
C THR A 125 28.26 13.08 23.18
N ASN A 126 28.31 12.99 24.50
CA ASN A 126 27.51 13.86 25.37
C ASN A 126 28.41 14.61 26.36
N PRO A 127 28.51 15.95 26.29
CA PRO A 127 29.30 16.74 27.23
C PRO A 127 28.59 17.14 28.53
N SER A 128 27.33 16.73 28.77
CA SER A 128 26.55 17.17 29.95
C SER A 128 27.23 16.80 31.27
N LYS A 129 27.52 17.81 32.09
CA LYS A 129 28.05 17.64 33.45
C LYS A 129 26.94 17.40 34.46
N GLU A 130 25.75 17.90 34.14
CA GLU A 130 24.52 17.76 34.91
C GLU A 130 24.11 16.29 34.94
N MET A 131 24.12 15.61 33.78
CA MET A 131 23.87 14.17 33.71
C MET A 131 24.94 13.38 34.45
N GLU A 132 26.22 13.74 34.30
CA GLU A 132 27.32 13.09 35.02
C GLU A 132 27.16 13.21 36.54
N ALA A 133 26.77 14.39 37.03
CA ALA A 133 26.53 14.62 38.44
C ALA A 133 25.29 13.87 38.95
N ALA A 134 24.22 13.82 38.16
CA ALA A 134 22.97 13.17 38.53
C ALA A 134 23.06 11.63 38.50
N TYR A 135 23.69 11.05 37.48
CA TYR A 135 23.68 9.61 37.21
C TYR A 135 25.02 8.93 37.51
N GLY A 136 26.08 9.69 37.77
CA GLY A 136 27.46 9.20 37.94
C GLY A 136 28.21 8.99 36.63
N HIS A 137 27.51 8.92 35.49
CA HIS A 137 28.07 8.74 34.15
C HIS A 137 27.23 9.48 33.10
N ARG A 138 27.85 9.79 31.96
CA ARG A 138 27.17 10.39 30.80
C ARG A 138 26.68 9.28 29.87
N LEU A 139 25.49 9.44 29.31
CA LEU A 139 24.97 8.58 28.24
C LEU A 139 25.33 9.15 26.86
N GLY A 140 25.08 8.42 25.78
CA GLY A 140 25.30 8.89 24.42
C GLY A 140 24.46 10.14 24.07
N GLY A 141 24.99 10.96 23.17
CA GLY A 141 24.32 12.17 22.69
C GLY A 141 23.09 11.85 21.83
N LYS A 142 22.13 12.77 21.77
CA LYS A 142 20.93 12.67 20.93
C LYS A 142 20.67 13.94 20.14
N LEU A 143 20.19 13.79 18.91
CA LEU A 143 19.72 14.91 18.08
C LEU A 143 18.42 15.47 18.66
N GLY A 144 18.24 16.79 18.58
CA GLY A 144 16.98 17.49 18.85
C GLY A 144 16.35 17.24 20.21
N TYR A 145 17.18 16.86 21.19
CA TYR A 145 16.78 16.55 22.55
C TYR A 145 17.34 17.60 23.53
N SER A 146 17.15 17.38 24.82
CA SER A 146 17.64 18.32 25.84
C SER A 146 19.17 18.37 25.95
N ARG A 147 19.66 19.42 26.60
CA ARG A 147 21.09 19.64 26.87
C ARG A 147 21.69 18.59 27.80
N LEU A 148 20.85 17.95 28.61
CA LEU A 148 21.20 16.74 29.37
C LEU A 148 21.71 15.60 28.45
N CYS A 149 21.23 15.53 27.21
CA CYS A 149 21.67 14.60 26.17
C CYS A 149 22.59 15.25 25.12
N GLY A 150 23.23 16.37 25.47
CA GLY A 150 24.28 17.02 24.69
C GLY A 150 23.83 18.24 23.90
N GLY A 151 22.53 18.52 23.78
CA GLY A 151 22.04 19.77 23.16
C GLY A 151 22.39 19.89 21.68
N TYR A 152 22.34 18.78 20.94
CA TYR A 152 22.51 18.82 19.48
C TYR A 152 21.22 19.30 18.83
N PRO A 153 21.29 20.23 17.87
CA PRO A 153 20.10 20.66 17.13
C PRO A 153 19.50 19.49 16.32
N GLY A 154 18.18 19.44 16.30
CA GLY A 154 17.41 18.34 15.74
C GLY A 154 17.10 18.42 14.25
N ASP A 155 16.32 17.43 13.81
CA ASP A 155 15.98 17.17 12.41
C ASP A 155 14.56 17.61 11.99
N GLN A 156 13.82 18.29 12.87
CA GLN A 156 12.63 19.06 12.47
C GLN A 156 13.06 20.42 11.91
N ALA A 157 13.74 20.40 10.77
CA ALA A 157 14.23 21.56 10.02
C ALA A 157 14.38 21.21 8.53
N GLU A 158 14.65 22.20 7.66
CA GLU A 158 14.94 21.92 6.23
C GLU A 158 16.29 21.23 6.02
N TYR A 159 17.25 21.47 6.92
CA TYR A 159 18.56 20.82 6.88
C TYR A 159 19.00 20.44 8.30
N CYS A 160 19.58 19.24 8.44
CA CYS A 160 20.13 18.76 9.70
C CYS A 160 21.62 18.47 9.54
N ARG A 161 22.40 18.86 10.55
CA ARG A 161 23.76 18.35 10.74
C ARG A 161 23.66 17.01 11.44
N VAL A 162 24.27 15.97 10.88
CA VAL A 162 24.31 14.64 11.48
C VAL A 162 25.75 14.27 11.83
N PRO A 163 26.15 14.30 13.11
CA PRO A 163 27.49 13.90 13.55
C PRO A 163 27.71 12.39 13.42
N HIS A 164 28.97 12.00 13.17
CA HIS A 164 29.36 10.59 12.98
C HIS A 164 28.46 9.88 11.95
N ALA A 165 28.27 10.50 10.79
CA ALA A 165 27.24 10.13 9.82
C ALA A 165 27.30 8.68 9.34
N ASP A 166 28.48 8.06 9.27
CA ASP A 166 28.62 6.64 8.91
C ASP A 166 27.92 5.68 9.88
N LEU A 167 27.65 6.11 11.11
CA LEU A 167 26.89 5.34 12.12
C LEU A 167 25.52 5.94 12.41
N SER A 168 25.37 7.25 12.29
CA SER A 168 24.11 7.96 12.61
C SER A 168 23.14 8.02 11.42
N CYS A 169 23.61 7.80 10.19
CA CYS A 169 22.77 7.72 9.00
C CYS A 169 22.79 6.31 8.42
N VAL A 170 21.65 5.87 7.90
CA VAL A 170 21.59 4.62 7.13
C VAL A 170 20.92 4.80 5.79
N LYS A 171 21.52 4.21 4.74
CA LYS A 171 21.01 4.35 3.37
C LYS A 171 19.61 3.76 3.24
N ALA A 172 18.71 4.58 2.73
CA ALA A 172 17.33 4.23 2.48
C ALA A 172 17.13 3.84 1.01
N PRO A 173 16.50 2.69 0.70
CA PRO A 173 16.16 2.34 -0.67
C PRO A 173 15.23 3.39 -1.29
N GLY A 174 15.58 3.91 -2.47
CA GLY A 174 14.81 4.98 -3.13
C GLY A 174 13.38 4.57 -3.52
N HIS A 175 13.14 3.29 -3.76
CA HIS A 175 11.85 2.75 -4.21
C HIS A 175 10.86 2.48 -3.06
N ILE A 176 11.28 2.57 -1.79
CA ILE A 176 10.39 2.32 -0.64
C ILE A 176 9.82 3.66 -0.13
N ASP A 177 8.50 3.71 0.07
CA ASP A 177 7.78 4.89 0.62
C ASP A 177 8.42 5.33 1.97
N ALA A 178 8.61 6.65 2.13
CA ALA A 178 9.23 7.23 3.33
C ALA A 178 8.51 6.82 4.62
N ARG A 179 7.18 6.72 4.61
CA ARG A 179 6.36 6.32 5.77
C ARG A 179 6.65 4.91 6.24
N LYS A 180 7.05 4.01 5.35
CA LYS A 180 7.45 2.65 5.72
C LYS A 180 8.84 2.60 6.37
N LEU A 181 9.64 3.62 6.14
CA LEU A 181 11.02 3.73 6.63
C LEU A 181 11.11 4.60 7.89
N LEU A 182 10.23 5.62 8.05
CA LEU A 182 10.24 6.54 9.18
C LEU A 182 10.04 5.82 10.51
N GLY A 183 9.25 4.73 10.56
CA GLY A 183 9.12 3.95 11.79
C GLY A 183 10.44 3.31 12.27
N LEU A 184 11.42 3.14 11.38
CA LEU A 184 12.72 2.54 11.68
C LEU A 184 13.72 3.50 12.32
N THR A 185 13.47 4.81 12.30
CA THR A 185 14.36 5.81 12.93
C THR A 185 14.51 5.51 14.42
N ASN A 186 13.37 5.30 15.10
CA ASN A 186 13.31 5.19 16.55
C ASN A 186 12.25 4.21 17.06
N VAL A 187 11.02 4.24 16.54
CA VAL A 187 9.89 3.47 17.12
C VAL A 187 10.14 1.96 17.06
N MET A 188 10.45 1.44 15.87
CA MET A 188 10.66 0.00 15.68
C MET A 188 11.95 -0.50 16.32
N THR A 189 13.02 0.32 16.32
CA THR A 189 14.28 -0.03 16.98
C THR A 189 14.09 -0.08 18.50
N THR A 190 13.34 0.86 19.07
CA THR A 190 12.96 0.85 20.50
C THR A 190 12.07 -0.34 20.84
N ALA A 191 11.08 -0.65 20.00
CA ALA A 191 10.23 -1.82 20.19
C ALA A 191 11.05 -3.12 20.23
N TRP A 192 12.00 -3.29 19.30
CA TRP A 192 12.86 -4.47 19.30
C TRP A 192 13.82 -4.49 20.50
N HIS A 193 14.37 -3.33 20.89
CA HIS A 193 15.18 -3.20 22.10
C HIS A 193 14.41 -3.63 23.36
N ALA A 194 13.14 -3.24 23.47
CA ALA A 194 12.29 -3.63 24.59
C ALA A 194 12.17 -5.16 24.71
N LEU A 195 12.05 -5.87 23.59
CA LEU A 195 12.02 -7.33 23.57
C LEU A 195 13.36 -7.95 23.97
N GLU A 196 14.49 -7.34 23.59
CA GLU A 196 15.82 -7.76 24.04
C GLU A 196 16.01 -7.56 25.54
N LEU A 197 15.58 -6.41 26.08
CA LEU A 197 15.60 -6.10 27.51
C LEU A 197 14.63 -6.94 28.33
N ALA A 198 13.54 -7.41 27.74
CA ALA A 198 12.65 -8.36 28.38
C ALA A 198 13.13 -9.80 28.17
N GLU A 199 14.04 -10.09 27.22
CA GLU A 199 14.37 -11.46 26.80
C GLU A 199 13.11 -12.24 26.36
N VAL A 200 12.27 -11.61 25.54
CA VAL A 200 11.08 -12.28 24.99
C VAL A 200 11.50 -13.47 24.13
N GLN A 201 10.86 -14.61 24.36
CA GLN A 201 11.11 -15.86 23.66
C GLN A 201 9.81 -16.42 23.06
N GLU A 202 9.98 -17.40 22.18
CA GLU A 202 8.86 -18.15 21.64
C GLU A 202 8.06 -18.82 22.76
N GLY A 203 6.74 -18.69 22.73
CA GLY A 203 5.84 -19.26 23.74
C GLY A 203 5.54 -18.35 24.92
N ASP A 204 6.28 -17.26 25.13
CA ASP A 204 6.06 -16.32 26.24
C ASP A 204 4.67 -15.65 26.18
N VAL A 205 4.09 -15.40 27.36
CA VAL A 205 2.96 -14.51 27.59
C VAL A 205 3.50 -13.13 27.98
N VAL A 206 3.28 -12.15 27.11
CA VAL A 206 3.83 -10.80 27.26
C VAL A 206 2.74 -9.82 27.66
N GLY A 207 3.02 -8.88 28.57
CA GLY A 207 2.19 -7.70 28.81
C GLY A 207 2.92 -6.41 28.44
N VAL A 208 2.25 -5.50 27.76
CA VAL A 208 2.81 -4.20 27.36
C VAL A 208 1.92 -3.07 27.88
N TRP A 209 2.48 -2.27 28.79
CA TRP A 209 1.83 -1.07 29.32
C TRP A 209 2.11 0.14 28.45
N GLY A 210 1.05 0.72 27.90
CA GLY A 210 1.10 1.74 26.87
C GLY A 210 0.80 1.16 25.50
N CYS A 211 -0.21 1.72 24.83
CA CYS A 211 -0.59 1.45 23.44
C CYS A 211 -0.35 2.68 22.55
N GLY A 212 0.61 3.53 22.91
CA GLY A 212 1.19 4.50 21.98
C GLY A 212 1.98 3.82 20.86
N PRO A 213 2.60 4.58 19.94
CA PRO A 213 3.34 4.03 18.80
C PRO A 213 4.40 2.99 19.18
N ILE A 214 5.21 3.25 20.22
CA ILE A 214 6.23 2.31 20.73
C ILE A 214 5.58 1.07 21.35
N GLY A 215 4.52 1.26 22.13
CA GLY A 215 3.79 0.16 22.77
C GLY A 215 3.16 -0.79 21.77
N LEU A 216 2.41 -0.26 20.79
CA LEU A 216 1.80 -1.05 19.71
C LEU A 216 2.87 -1.73 18.84
N ALA A 217 3.98 -1.05 18.53
CA ALA A 217 5.10 -1.66 17.82
C ALA A 217 5.70 -2.82 18.63
N THR A 218 5.92 -2.64 19.93
CA THR A 218 6.42 -3.69 20.84
C THR A 218 5.50 -4.90 20.86
N GLN A 219 4.18 -4.69 20.95
CA GLN A 219 3.18 -5.76 20.94
C GLN A 219 3.25 -6.58 19.64
N ARG A 220 3.28 -5.89 18.49
CA ARG A 220 3.40 -6.55 17.18
C ARG A 220 4.71 -7.31 17.03
N MET A 221 5.82 -6.72 17.45
CA MET A 221 7.12 -7.38 17.37
C MET A 221 7.23 -8.56 18.36
N ALA A 222 6.55 -8.52 19.51
CA ALA A 222 6.46 -9.66 20.42
C ALA A 222 5.76 -10.84 19.75
N LYS A 223 4.65 -10.60 19.02
CA LYS A 223 4.00 -11.63 18.21
C LYS A 223 4.92 -12.15 17.10
N LEU A 224 5.62 -11.26 16.39
CA LEU A 224 6.60 -11.65 15.36
C LEU A 224 7.72 -12.53 15.92
N ARG A 225 8.15 -12.26 17.16
CA ARG A 225 9.19 -13.01 17.89
C ARG A 225 8.69 -14.34 18.49
N GLY A 226 7.40 -14.65 18.33
CA GLY A 226 6.83 -15.94 18.75
C GLY A 226 6.07 -15.92 20.08
N ALA A 227 5.73 -14.74 20.63
CA ALA A 227 4.92 -14.66 21.85
C ALA A 227 3.55 -15.35 21.65
N LYS A 228 3.18 -16.21 22.60
CA LYS A 228 1.93 -16.98 22.58
C LYS A 228 0.73 -16.07 22.75
N LYS A 229 0.79 -15.18 23.75
CA LYS A 229 -0.24 -14.18 24.06
C LYS A 229 0.45 -12.84 24.33
N VAL A 230 -0.24 -11.76 23.96
CA VAL A 230 0.21 -10.40 24.27
C VAL A 230 -0.98 -9.63 24.81
N TYR A 231 -0.87 -9.14 26.04
CA TYR A 231 -1.84 -8.24 26.65
C TYR A 231 -1.41 -6.79 26.41
N ALA A 232 -2.37 -5.98 25.95
CA ALA A 232 -2.18 -4.57 25.61
C ALA A 232 -2.92 -3.71 26.63
N MET A 233 -2.18 -2.98 27.48
CA MET A 233 -2.76 -2.17 28.55
C MET A 233 -2.70 -0.68 28.17
N ASP A 234 -3.84 -0.01 28.16
CA ASP A 234 -3.96 1.44 27.97
C ASP A 234 -5.30 1.92 28.56
N LYS A 235 -5.48 3.23 28.68
CA LYS A 235 -6.76 3.89 29.01
C LYS A 235 -7.48 4.41 27.76
N ASP A 236 -6.76 4.56 26.65
CA ASP A 236 -7.33 5.06 25.41
C ASP A 236 -8.00 3.92 24.63
N ALA A 237 -9.34 3.95 24.60
CA ALA A 237 -10.14 2.94 23.92
C ALA A 237 -9.86 2.83 22.41
N GLN A 238 -9.43 3.90 21.73
CA GLN A 238 -9.08 3.81 20.31
C GLN A 238 -7.77 3.04 20.11
N ARG A 239 -6.77 3.30 20.96
CA ARG A 239 -5.50 2.57 20.91
C ARG A 239 -5.67 1.10 21.28
N LEU A 240 -6.55 0.79 22.23
CA LEU A 240 -6.91 -0.59 22.58
C LEU A 240 -7.58 -1.33 21.42
N ARG A 241 -8.47 -0.67 20.66
CA ARG A 241 -9.06 -1.26 19.43
C ARG A 241 -8.00 -1.57 18.39
N ILE A 242 -7.03 -0.68 18.19
CA ILE A 242 -5.90 -0.94 17.27
C ILE A 242 -5.08 -2.15 17.73
N ALA A 243 -4.83 -2.28 19.04
CA ALA A 243 -4.16 -3.45 19.59
C ALA A 243 -4.97 -4.75 19.35
N GLU A 244 -6.29 -4.69 19.52
CA GLU A 244 -7.20 -5.81 19.23
C GLU A 244 -7.18 -6.20 17.75
N ASP A 245 -7.21 -5.23 16.84
CA ASP A 245 -7.09 -5.45 15.39
C ASP A 245 -5.75 -6.10 15.01
N PHE A 246 -4.69 -5.84 15.78
CA PHE A 246 -3.40 -6.51 15.65
C PHE A 246 -3.34 -7.91 16.29
N GLY A 247 -4.43 -8.37 16.92
CA GLY A 247 -4.54 -9.68 17.56
C GLY A 247 -4.01 -9.73 18.98
N MET A 248 -3.92 -8.59 19.67
CA MET A 248 -3.57 -8.49 21.09
C MET A 248 -4.83 -8.60 21.96
N ILE A 249 -4.64 -8.85 23.25
CA ILE A 249 -5.73 -8.89 24.23
C ILE A 249 -5.82 -7.51 24.90
N PRO A 250 -6.81 -6.67 24.55
CA PRO A 250 -6.93 -5.32 25.12
C PRO A 250 -7.35 -5.37 26.59
N VAL A 251 -6.75 -4.53 27.41
CA VAL A 251 -7.03 -4.36 28.84
C VAL A 251 -7.18 -2.88 29.14
N ASP A 252 -8.41 -2.44 29.40
CA ASP A 252 -8.69 -1.04 29.77
C ASP A 252 -8.37 -0.79 31.23
N VAL A 253 -7.26 -0.10 31.48
CA VAL A 253 -6.80 0.23 32.84
C VAL A 253 -7.73 1.21 33.55
N GLY A 254 -8.55 1.98 32.82
CA GLY A 254 -9.55 2.87 33.40
C GLY A 254 -10.73 2.12 34.03
N THR A 255 -11.01 0.90 33.56
CA THR A 255 -12.07 0.03 34.10
C THR A 255 -11.58 -0.92 35.19
N HIS A 256 -10.25 -1.05 35.36
CA HIS A 256 -9.61 -1.95 36.31
C HIS A 256 -8.63 -1.17 37.22
N PRO A 257 -9.09 -0.66 38.37
CA PRO A 257 -8.26 0.13 39.29
C PRO A 257 -7.00 -0.59 39.78
N ASP A 258 -7.07 -1.93 39.92
CA ASP A 258 -5.90 -2.79 40.10
C ASP A 258 -5.74 -3.70 38.88
N VAL A 259 -5.10 -3.16 37.83
CA VAL A 259 -4.84 -3.89 36.58
C VAL A 259 -4.01 -5.16 36.81
N ALA A 260 -3.15 -5.18 37.83
CA ALA A 260 -2.32 -6.34 38.12
C ALA A 260 -3.14 -7.51 38.66
N GLU A 261 -4.08 -7.26 39.58
CA GLU A 261 -5.03 -8.27 40.06
C GLU A 261 -5.93 -8.77 38.92
N TYR A 262 -6.39 -7.87 38.05
CA TYR A 262 -7.17 -8.27 36.89
C TYR A 262 -6.38 -9.24 35.99
N ILE A 263 -5.13 -8.93 35.65
CA ILE A 263 -4.28 -9.82 34.87
C ILE A 263 -4.10 -11.17 35.57
N LEU A 264 -3.81 -11.17 36.87
CA LEU A 264 -3.65 -12.41 37.64
C LEU A 264 -4.95 -13.24 37.71
N SER A 265 -6.12 -12.61 37.58
CA SER A 265 -7.41 -13.30 37.55
C SER A 265 -7.71 -14.00 36.22
N ILE A 266 -7.14 -13.51 35.11
CA ILE A 266 -7.41 -14.03 33.75
C ILE A 266 -6.23 -14.77 33.13
N GLN A 267 -5.03 -14.60 33.69
CA GLN A 267 -3.80 -15.24 33.23
C GLN A 267 -3.15 -15.99 34.39
N ASP A 268 -3.36 -17.30 34.39
CA ASP A 268 -2.75 -18.20 35.36
C ASP A 268 -1.23 -18.03 35.40
N HIS A 269 -0.68 -18.02 36.60
CA HIS A 269 0.73 -17.75 36.93
C HIS A 269 1.29 -16.35 36.58
N GLY A 270 0.51 -15.44 35.98
CA GLY A 270 0.95 -14.10 35.59
C GLY A 270 1.70 -14.06 34.25
N LEU A 271 2.33 -12.92 33.96
CA LEU A 271 3.02 -12.66 32.68
C LEU A 271 4.46 -13.17 32.72
N ASP A 272 4.92 -13.88 31.67
CA ASP A 272 6.33 -14.27 31.53
C ASP A 272 7.24 -13.05 31.44
N ARG A 273 6.81 -12.08 30.61
CA ARG A 273 7.55 -10.88 30.25
C ARG A 273 6.64 -9.67 30.35
N SER A 274 7.13 -8.59 30.91
CA SER A 274 6.37 -7.34 30.99
C SER A 274 7.20 -6.17 30.48
N ILE A 275 6.56 -5.25 29.79
CA ILE A 275 7.22 -4.12 29.15
C ILE A 275 6.48 -2.84 29.52
N GLU A 276 7.23 -1.90 30.10
CA GLU A 276 6.80 -0.54 30.38
C GLU A 276 7.13 0.33 29.16
N ALA A 277 6.10 0.84 28.49
CA ALA A 277 6.20 1.70 27.30
C ALA A 277 5.28 2.94 27.41
N SER A 278 4.92 3.34 28.64
CA SER A 278 4.10 4.51 28.94
C SER A 278 4.91 5.67 29.55
N GLY A 279 6.02 5.36 30.22
CA GLY A 279 6.89 6.34 30.89
C GLY A 279 6.21 7.05 32.05
N TYR A 280 6.72 8.24 32.39
CA TYR A 280 6.20 9.05 33.51
C TYR A 280 4.73 9.53 33.35
N ARG A 281 4.10 9.38 32.17
CA ARG A 281 2.70 9.80 31.89
C ARG A 281 1.63 8.82 32.40
N SER A 282 2.02 7.89 33.27
CA SER A 282 1.10 6.98 33.95
C SER A 282 0.05 7.77 34.76
N LEU A 283 -1.15 7.20 34.91
CA LEU A 283 -2.23 7.85 35.65
C LEU A 283 -1.76 8.10 37.08
N PRO A 284 -1.61 9.36 37.52
CA PRO A 284 -1.18 9.62 38.87
C PRO A 284 -2.27 9.17 39.84
N ARG A 285 -1.91 8.44 40.91
CA ARG A 285 -2.74 8.49 42.13
C ARG A 285 -2.98 9.95 42.53
N THR A 286 -4.06 10.18 43.24
CA THR A 286 -4.47 11.51 43.71
C THR A 286 -3.38 12.29 44.47
N GLU A 287 -2.38 11.60 45.01
CA GLU A 287 -1.29 12.16 45.83
C GLU A 287 -0.09 12.66 45.00
N TYR A 288 0.11 12.15 43.78
CA TYR A 288 1.29 12.44 42.94
C TYR A 288 1.46 13.91 42.55
N PRO A 289 0.41 14.67 42.14
CA PRO A 289 0.59 16.08 41.80
C PRO A 289 1.13 16.89 42.98
N ALA A 290 0.72 16.56 44.21
CA ALA A 290 1.21 17.20 45.41
C ALA A 290 2.68 16.82 45.70
N MET A 291 3.04 15.54 45.55
CA MET A 291 4.43 15.06 45.73
C MET A 291 5.40 15.68 44.72
N ARG A 292 4.99 15.82 43.45
CA ARG A 292 5.75 16.54 42.41
C ARG A 292 5.90 18.03 42.74
N ALA A 293 4.83 18.70 43.15
CA ALA A 293 4.85 20.13 43.47
C ALA A 293 5.79 20.49 44.64
N ILE A 294 6.03 19.57 45.59
CA ILE A 294 6.95 19.78 46.72
C ILE A 294 8.31 19.10 46.54
N GLY A 295 8.56 18.53 45.35
CA GLY A 295 9.86 17.93 45.00
C GLY A 295 10.17 16.59 45.69
N LEU A 296 9.17 15.90 46.26
CA LEU A 296 9.35 14.57 46.87
C LEU A 296 9.56 13.47 45.84
N GLU A 297 9.06 13.67 44.62
CA GLU A 297 9.11 12.70 43.53
C GLU A 297 9.15 13.43 42.20
N LYS A 298 9.99 12.96 41.27
CA LYS A 298 10.08 13.50 39.92
C LYS A 298 9.52 12.53 38.87
N ASP A 299 9.64 11.23 39.09
CA ASP A 299 9.07 10.17 38.24
C ASP A 299 8.08 9.28 39.01
N SER A 300 7.03 8.78 38.35
CA SER A 300 6.06 7.86 38.97
C SER A 300 6.46 6.38 38.85
N SER A 301 6.29 5.63 39.93
CA SER A 301 6.48 4.16 39.99
C SER A 301 5.18 3.34 39.88
N ASP A 302 4.03 3.97 39.66
CA ASP A 302 2.71 3.30 39.65
C ASP A 302 2.62 2.17 38.62
N THR A 303 2.90 2.49 37.35
CA THR A 303 2.88 1.49 36.27
C THR A 303 3.86 0.36 36.56
N LEU A 304 5.05 0.70 37.07
CA LEU A 304 6.07 -0.30 37.39
C LEU A 304 5.67 -1.21 38.55
N SER A 305 4.95 -0.68 39.54
CA SER A 305 4.37 -1.46 40.63
C SER A 305 3.34 -2.47 40.12
N ALA A 306 2.44 -2.05 39.23
CA ALA A 306 1.50 -2.95 38.59
C ALA A 306 2.21 -4.03 37.74
N ILE A 307 3.21 -3.64 36.95
CA ILE A 307 4.04 -4.55 36.15
C ILE A 307 4.73 -5.59 37.02
N ILE A 308 5.43 -5.16 38.08
CA ILE A 308 6.15 -6.05 38.99
C ILE A 308 5.18 -7.01 39.68
N LYS A 309 3.97 -6.55 40.04
CA LYS A 309 2.93 -7.40 40.63
C LYS A 309 2.38 -8.43 39.63
N ALA A 310 2.09 -8.04 38.39
CA ALA A 310 1.52 -8.90 37.34
C ALA A 310 2.52 -9.91 36.72
N THR A 311 3.82 -9.61 36.76
CA THR A 311 4.88 -10.46 36.20
C THR A 311 5.06 -11.73 37.05
N ARG A 312 5.21 -12.90 36.46
CA ARG A 312 5.41 -14.14 37.21
C ARG A 312 6.75 -14.17 37.95
N LYS A 313 6.89 -15.08 38.92
CA LYS A 313 8.18 -15.33 39.59
C LYS A 313 9.27 -15.71 38.58
N GLY A 314 10.47 -15.15 38.73
CA GLY A 314 11.58 -15.33 37.79
C GLY A 314 11.35 -14.72 36.39
N GLY A 315 10.32 -13.87 36.23
CA GLY A 315 10.04 -13.18 34.98
C GLY A 315 10.94 -11.94 34.78
N ASN A 316 10.92 -11.42 33.56
CA ASN A 316 11.73 -10.26 33.18
C ASN A 316 10.86 -9.07 32.82
N VAL A 317 11.34 -7.89 33.19
CA VAL A 317 10.69 -6.61 32.96
C VAL A 317 11.62 -5.70 32.15
N ALA A 318 11.10 -5.11 31.07
CA ALA A 318 11.78 -4.07 30.31
C ALA A 318 11.18 -2.69 30.60
N LEU A 319 12.04 -1.69 30.79
CA LEU A 319 11.69 -0.28 30.90
C LEU A 319 12.18 0.46 29.65
N VAL A 320 11.25 0.90 28.80
CA VAL A 320 11.55 1.69 27.60
C VAL A 320 10.75 2.98 27.51
N GLY A 321 9.76 3.20 28.39
CA GLY A 321 9.23 4.53 28.63
C GLY A 321 10.28 5.44 29.28
N ASP A 322 10.18 6.74 29.04
CA ASP A 322 11.13 7.70 29.56
C ASP A 322 10.90 7.99 31.06
N PHE A 323 11.99 7.85 31.82
CA PHE A 323 12.16 8.19 33.24
C PHE A 323 13.52 8.89 33.37
N PHE A 324 13.60 9.99 34.13
CA PHE A 324 14.77 10.86 34.18
C PHE A 324 15.36 11.06 35.58
N PHE A 325 14.61 10.75 36.63
CA PHE A 325 14.96 11.15 37.99
C PHE A 325 14.51 10.08 39.00
N THR A 326 14.09 10.51 40.19
CA THR A 326 13.83 9.64 41.33
C THR A 326 12.34 9.44 41.59
N THR A 327 12.01 8.27 42.12
CA THR A 327 10.67 7.88 42.61
C THR A 327 10.77 7.40 44.05
N HIS A 328 9.73 7.63 44.87
CA HIS A 328 9.74 7.31 46.30
C HIS A 328 9.25 5.89 46.60
N ASP A 329 8.24 5.40 45.86
CA ASP A 329 7.51 4.15 46.14
C ASP A 329 7.93 2.97 45.25
N PHE A 330 9.23 2.86 44.94
CA PHE A 330 9.72 1.74 44.14
C PHE A 330 9.49 0.39 44.86
N PRO A 331 8.84 -0.60 44.23
CA PRO A 331 8.40 -1.85 44.87
C PRO A 331 9.55 -2.87 45.02
N ILE A 332 10.60 -2.50 45.77
CA ILE A 332 11.82 -3.29 45.96
C ILE A 332 11.56 -4.66 46.60
N GLY A 333 10.59 -4.76 47.51
CA GLY A 333 10.22 -6.00 48.18
C GLY A 333 9.71 -7.06 47.20
N PRO A 334 8.59 -6.81 46.48
CA PRO A 334 8.10 -7.70 45.44
C PRO A 334 9.13 -8.01 44.35
N LEU A 335 9.94 -7.03 43.94
CA LEU A 335 11.02 -7.23 42.98
C LEU A 335 11.98 -8.35 43.43
N MET A 336 12.53 -8.21 44.64
CA MET A 336 13.49 -9.15 45.20
C MET A 336 12.85 -10.51 45.51
N GLN A 337 11.70 -10.51 46.18
CA GLN A 337 11.04 -11.75 46.62
C GLN A 337 10.53 -12.62 45.47
N LYS A 338 10.22 -12.02 44.32
CA LYS A 338 9.80 -12.76 43.12
C LYS A 338 10.97 -13.11 42.20
N ALA A 339 12.21 -12.76 42.58
CA ALA A 339 13.41 -12.96 41.79
C ALA A 339 13.27 -12.43 40.35
N LEU A 340 12.70 -11.22 40.20
CA LEU A 340 12.53 -10.63 38.87
C LEU A 340 13.81 -9.97 38.39
N THR A 341 13.99 -9.92 37.08
CA THR A 341 15.01 -9.08 36.44
C THR A 341 14.34 -7.85 35.83
N VAL A 342 14.80 -6.65 36.19
CA VAL A 342 14.38 -5.40 35.55
C VAL A 342 15.56 -4.85 34.77
N ARG A 343 15.37 -4.59 33.48
CA ARG A 343 16.35 -3.90 32.63
C ARG A 343 15.70 -2.69 31.99
N GLY A 344 16.36 -1.55 32.04
CA GLY A 344 15.95 -0.32 31.38
C GLY A 344 17.05 0.19 30.48
N GLY A 345 16.70 0.95 29.47
CA GLY A 345 17.71 1.52 28.59
C GLY A 345 17.12 2.29 27.42
N GLN A 346 17.89 3.29 26.99
CA GLN A 346 17.67 3.96 25.73
C GLN A 346 18.08 3.02 24.59
N THR A 347 17.29 2.99 23.52
CA THR A 347 17.45 2.07 22.38
C THR A 347 18.85 2.13 21.75
N TRP A 348 19.24 1.06 21.04
CA TRP A 348 20.47 0.99 20.24
C TRP A 348 20.14 0.92 18.73
N PRO A 349 19.70 2.03 18.09
CA PRO A 349 19.13 1.97 16.74
C PRO A 349 20.08 1.36 15.71
N GLN A 350 21.38 1.70 15.79
CA GLN A 350 22.42 1.20 14.90
C GLN A 350 22.55 -0.33 14.93
N LYS A 351 22.32 -0.96 16.09
CA LYS A 351 22.41 -2.42 16.24
C LYS A 351 21.25 -3.13 15.54
N TYR A 352 20.05 -2.58 15.65
CA TYR A 352 18.82 -3.25 15.23
C TYR A 352 18.38 -2.92 13.81
N TYR A 353 18.77 -1.74 13.33
CA TYR A 353 18.36 -1.25 12.03
C TYR A 353 18.56 -2.26 10.88
N PRO A 354 19.72 -2.94 10.72
CA PRO A 354 19.94 -3.79 9.53
C PRO A 354 18.88 -4.89 9.40
N PHE A 355 18.58 -5.56 10.51
CA PHE A 355 17.56 -6.60 10.57
C PHE A 355 16.15 -6.04 10.30
N LEU A 356 15.81 -4.89 10.90
CA LEU A 356 14.48 -4.30 10.74
C LEU A 356 14.27 -3.73 9.34
N MET A 357 15.30 -3.16 8.73
CA MET A 357 15.30 -2.69 7.34
C MET A 357 15.04 -3.85 6.38
N ASP A 358 15.72 -4.98 6.57
CA ASP A 358 15.50 -6.18 5.74
C ASP A 358 14.05 -6.66 5.81
N LEU A 359 13.42 -6.62 6.99
CA LEU A 359 12.00 -6.97 7.13
C LEU A 359 11.08 -6.01 6.37
N VAL A 360 11.38 -4.71 6.38
CA VAL A 360 10.60 -3.70 5.62
C VAL A 360 10.78 -3.88 4.12
N VAL A 361 12.02 -4.06 3.65
CA VAL A 361 12.33 -4.27 2.23
C VAL A 361 11.69 -5.55 1.70
N GLN A 362 11.66 -6.61 2.50
CA GLN A 362 10.99 -7.88 2.16
C GLN A 362 9.46 -7.82 2.27
N GLY A 363 8.88 -6.70 2.70
CA GLY A 363 7.43 -6.56 2.90
C GLY A 363 6.88 -7.35 4.09
N LYS A 364 7.74 -7.85 4.99
CA LYS A 364 7.35 -8.60 6.20
C LYS A 364 6.99 -7.68 7.36
N LEU A 365 7.47 -6.44 7.33
CA LEU A 365 7.18 -5.41 8.33
C LEU A 365 6.67 -4.16 7.63
N ASP A 366 5.44 -3.75 7.96
CA ASP A 366 4.93 -2.44 7.58
C ASP A 366 4.89 -1.54 8.82
N THR A 367 5.51 -0.37 8.72
CA THR A 367 5.55 0.64 9.77
C THR A 367 4.62 1.83 9.49
N ALA A 368 4.03 1.91 8.29
CA ALA A 368 3.24 3.07 7.86
C ALA A 368 1.97 3.30 8.71
N TRP A 369 1.41 2.22 9.29
CA TRP A 369 0.21 2.25 10.13
C TRP A 369 0.29 3.21 11.33
N MET A 370 1.50 3.52 11.82
CA MET A 370 1.64 4.39 13.00
C MET A 370 1.45 5.87 12.67
N PHE A 371 1.46 6.23 11.39
CA PHE A 371 1.38 7.61 10.92
C PHE A 371 -0.04 7.93 10.47
N THR A 372 -0.82 8.49 11.39
CA THR A 372 -2.26 8.68 11.24
C THR A 372 -2.65 10.11 10.86
N TYR A 373 -1.68 11.04 10.89
CA TYR A 373 -1.88 12.43 10.49
C TYR A 373 -0.66 12.93 9.71
N VAL A 374 -0.89 13.66 8.62
CA VAL A 374 0.16 14.23 7.78
C VAL A 374 -0.16 15.69 7.53
N ASP A 375 0.83 16.56 7.67
CA ASP A 375 0.70 17.99 7.43
C ASP A 375 2.01 18.60 6.88
N ASP A 376 1.94 19.86 6.48
CA ASP A 376 3.11 20.65 6.07
C ASP A 376 3.98 21.03 7.29
N PHE A 377 5.30 21.11 7.10
CA PHE A 377 6.24 21.48 8.16
C PHE A 377 5.95 22.83 8.81
N GLU A 378 5.41 23.78 8.06
CA GLU A 378 4.94 25.06 8.58
C GLU A 378 3.90 24.92 9.71
N ASN A 379 3.15 23.83 9.72
CA ASN A 379 2.11 23.56 10.72
C ASN A 379 2.63 22.74 11.92
N ILE A 380 3.93 22.44 11.99
CA ILE A 380 4.47 21.55 13.03
C ILE A 380 4.20 22.02 14.47
N ALA A 381 4.17 23.33 14.70
CA ALA A 381 3.80 23.91 16.01
C ALA A 381 2.37 23.50 16.45
N ASP A 382 1.39 23.59 15.55
CA ASP A 382 0.01 23.14 15.80
C ASP A 382 -0.05 21.61 15.96
N MET A 383 0.78 20.87 15.22
CA MET A 383 0.88 19.41 15.35
C MET A 383 1.37 19.00 16.75
N TYR A 384 2.32 19.74 17.34
CA TYR A 384 2.77 19.52 18.73
C TYR A 384 1.61 19.68 19.71
N GLN A 385 0.85 20.76 19.59
CA GLN A 385 -0.32 21.02 20.43
C GLN A 385 -1.37 19.90 20.30
N LYS A 386 -1.75 19.53 19.07
CA LYS A 386 -2.72 18.46 18.81
C LYS A 386 -2.24 17.12 19.36
N PHE A 387 -0.94 16.81 19.27
CA PHE A 387 -0.40 15.57 19.81
C PHE A 387 -0.48 15.57 21.33
N ALA A 388 -0.01 16.64 21.98
CA ALA A 388 -0.09 16.80 23.42
C ALA A 388 -1.53 16.67 23.95
N GLN A 389 -2.51 17.21 23.23
CA GLN A 389 -3.93 17.17 23.58
C GLN A 389 -4.66 15.88 23.17
N HIS A 390 -3.96 14.92 22.54
CA HIS A 390 -4.54 13.68 22.01
C HIS A 390 -5.64 13.91 20.94
N GLU A 391 -5.53 15.01 20.20
CA GLU A 391 -6.46 15.44 19.15
C GLU A 391 -5.99 15.06 17.73
N ILE A 392 -4.81 14.44 17.62
CA ILE A 392 -4.34 13.88 16.35
C ILE A 392 -5.34 12.83 15.85
N PRO A 393 -5.86 12.95 14.61
CA PRO A 393 -6.68 11.90 13.99
C PRO A 393 -5.96 10.54 14.04
N GLY A 394 -6.65 9.52 14.54
CA GLY A 394 -6.09 8.17 14.76
C GLY A 394 -5.15 8.03 15.98
N ARG A 395 -4.82 9.13 16.68
CA ARG A 395 -4.14 9.19 17.99
C ARG A 395 -2.78 8.49 18.10
N LEU A 396 -2.07 8.28 16.99
CA LEU A 396 -0.75 7.63 16.98
C LEU A 396 0.41 8.60 16.75
N LYS A 397 0.83 8.82 15.50
CA LYS A 397 1.89 9.76 15.13
C LYS A 397 1.46 10.68 14.00
N SER A 398 2.06 11.86 14.01
CA SER A 398 2.04 12.80 12.90
C SER A 398 3.32 12.72 12.07
N ILE A 399 3.19 12.97 10.77
CA ILE A 399 4.30 13.20 9.84
C ILE A 399 4.21 14.64 9.35
N SER A 400 5.36 15.30 9.31
CA SER A 400 5.53 16.59 8.65
C SER A 400 6.39 16.41 7.39
N GLY A 401 5.91 16.91 6.25
CA GLY A 401 6.71 17.05 5.02
C GLY A 401 7.43 18.40 5.00
N VAL A 402 8.75 18.41 4.78
CA VAL A 402 9.51 19.66 4.71
C VAL A 402 9.60 20.11 3.24
N MET A 403 8.87 21.18 2.88
CA MET A 403 8.86 21.72 1.53
C MET A 403 10.20 22.41 1.23
N ILE A 404 10.84 22.09 0.10
CA ILE A 404 11.96 22.87 -0.44
C ILE A 404 11.58 23.38 -1.82
N LEU A 405 11.69 24.70 -1.97
CA LEU A 405 11.43 25.51 -3.16
C LEU A 405 12.16 24.99 -4.42
N THR A 406 11.55 24.06 -5.16
CA THR A 406 11.86 23.82 -6.59
C THR A 406 10.62 23.48 -7.44
N ALA A 407 9.41 23.84 -6.99
CA ALA A 407 8.25 23.88 -7.88
C ALA A 407 8.15 25.26 -8.57
N PRO A 408 7.91 25.36 -9.89
CA PRO A 408 7.66 26.63 -10.56
C PRO A 408 6.46 27.35 -9.91
N ALA A 409 6.57 28.66 -9.70
CA ALA A 409 5.53 29.47 -9.09
C ALA A 409 4.18 29.33 -9.82
N GLY A 410 3.11 28.97 -9.09
CA GLY A 410 1.73 29.04 -9.62
C GLY A 410 0.73 27.99 -9.13
N ILE A 411 1.10 27.05 -8.25
CA ILE A 411 0.21 25.96 -7.80
C ILE A 411 0.08 26.00 -6.27
N SER A 412 -1.13 26.07 -5.73
CA SER A 412 -1.37 26.07 -4.27
C SER A 412 -1.24 24.67 -3.65
N ASN A 413 -0.88 24.61 -2.35
CA ASN A 413 -0.56 23.38 -1.59
C ASN A 413 -1.63 22.28 -1.63
N SER A 414 -2.91 22.59 -1.83
CA SER A 414 -3.95 21.54 -2.01
C SER A 414 -3.73 20.68 -3.25
N THR A 415 -2.99 21.22 -4.23
CA THR A 415 -2.81 20.67 -5.56
C THR A 415 -1.46 19.94 -5.69
N PHE A 416 -0.48 20.24 -4.83
CA PHE A 416 0.87 19.66 -4.86
C PHE A 416 0.98 18.36 -4.03
N LEU A 417 0.27 18.26 -2.89
CA LEU A 417 0.15 17.00 -2.15
C LEU A 417 -0.74 15.97 -2.87
N GLN A 418 -1.70 16.41 -3.69
CA GLN A 418 -2.43 15.55 -4.62
C GLN A 418 -1.58 15.08 -5.81
N GLN A 419 -0.46 15.76 -6.11
CA GLN A 419 0.38 15.45 -7.25
C GLN A 419 1.38 14.31 -7.02
N PHE A 420 1.70 13.96 -5.76
CA PHE A 420 2.65 12.87 -5.49
C PHE A 420 2.00 11.50 -5.26
N PHE A 421 0.70 11.43 -4.98
CA PHE A 421 -0.09 10.21 -5.10
C PHE A 421 -1.52 10.58 -5.53
N MET A 422 -1.76 10.70 -6.84
CA MET A 422 -3.12 10.88 -7.38
C MET A 422 -4.05 9.73 -6.94
N PHE A 423 -3.48 8.56 -6.63
CA PHE A 423 -4.21 7.35 -6.28
C PHE A 423 -3.62 6.64 -5.05
N PRO A 424 -4.45 6.05 -4.16
CA PRO A 424 -3.99 5.26 -3.02
C PRO A 424 -3.09 4.09 -3.45
N PRO A 425 -2.09 3.71 -2.62
CA PRO A 425 -1.20 2.59 -2.93
C PRO A 425 -1.91 1.23 -2.81
N PRO A 426 -1.40 0.17 -3.47
CA PRO A 426 -2.06 -1.13 -3.44
C PRO A 426 -2.12 -1.79 -2.05
N PRO A 427 -3.24 -2.43 -1.66
CA PRO A 427 -3.35 -3.14 -0.39
C PRO A 427 -2.30 -4.24 -0.22
N ILE A 428 -1.61 -4.26 0.92
CA ILE A 428 -0.56 -5.24 1.22
C ILE A 428 -1.15 -6.63 1.55
N ALA A 429 -2.41 -6.67 2.00
CA ALA A 429 -3.10 -7.92 2.34
C ALA A 429 -3.41 -8.83 1.14
N LEU A 430 -3.29 -8.34 -0.09
CA LEU A 430 -3.51 -9.11 -1.31
C LEU A 430 -2.19 -9.68 -1.84
N ASP A 431 -2.12 -11.00 -2.01
CA ASP A 431 -1.02 -11.65 -2.74
C ASP A 431 -1.15 -11.40 -4.25
N TRP A 432 -0.54 -10.31 -4.70
CA TRP A 432 -0.57 -9.86 -6.10
C TRP A 432 0.01 -10.88 -7.08
N ASN A 433 0.93 -11.73 -6.63
CA ASN A 433 1.59 -12.74 -7.46
C ASN A 433 0.71 -13.99 -7.66
N ASN A 434 -0.33 -14.18 -6.84
CA ASN A 434 -1.20 -15.36 -6.87
C ASN A 434 -2.70 -15.01 -6.98
N LEU A 435 -3.01 -13.89 -7.63
CA LEU A 435 -4.41 -13.47 -7.78
C LEU A 435 -5.22 -14.44 -8.66
N GLY A 436 -4.62 -14.98 -9.72
CA GLY A 436 -5.35 -15.65 -10.80
C GLY A 436 -6.48 -14.78 -11.36
N PHE A 437 -7.33 -15.35 -12.22
CA PHE A 437 -8.50 -14.64 -12.75
C PHE A 437 -9.77 -15.02 -11.98
N LYS A 438 -9.84 -14.55 -10.73
CA LYS A 438 -10.97 -14.78 -9.83
C LYS A 438 -11.69 -13.47 -9.54
N VAL A 439 -13.02 -13.53 -9.45
CA VAL A 439 -13.85 -12.39 -9.05
C VAL A 439 -13.53 -12.00 -7.61
N ARG A 440 -13.37 -10.70 -7.38
CA ARG A 440 -13.14 -10.09 -6.07
C ARG A 440 -13.89 -8.77 -6.03
N ASP A 441 -14.51 -8.49 -4.91
CA ASP A 441 -15.24 -7.24 -4.71
C ASP A 441 -14.22 -6.11 -4.45
N GLY A 442 -14.44 -4.97 -5.12
CA GLY A 442 -13.79 -3.70 -4.80
C GLY A 442 -14.66 -2.86 -3.86
N ASN A 443 -14.45 -1.55 -3.88
CA ASN A 443 -15.25 -0.58 -3.12
C ASN A 443 -16.68 -0.45 -3.66
N GLY A 444 -16.92 -0.77 -4.93
CA GLY A 444 -18.21 -0.59 -5.59
C GLY A 444 -18.06 -0.50 -7.11
N HIS A 445 -19.11 -0.04 -7.77
CA HIS A 445 -19.18 0.12 -9.22
C HIS A 445 -19.79 1.47 -9.60
N VAL A 446 -19.63 1.86 -10.87
CA VAL A 446 -20.27 3.06 -11.42
C VAL A 446 -21.43 2.65 -12.30
N GLU A 447 -22.59 3.31 -12.16
CA GLU A 447 -23.72 3.10 -13.05
C GLU A 447 -24.28 4.40 -13.64
N ILE A 448 -24.87 4.27 -14.83
CA ILE A 448 -25.71 5.28 -15.47
C ILE A 448 -26.98 4.60 -15.98
N HIS A 449 -28.06 5.38 -16.01
CA HIS A 449 -29.37 4.91 -16.43
C HIS A 449 -29.88 5.71 -17.63
N TYR A 450 -30.67 5.05 -18.46
CA TYR A 450 -31.44 5.66 -19.53
C TYR A 450 -32.89 5.28 -19.34
N SER A 451 -33.82 6.21 -19.57
CA SER A 451 -35.27 5.93 -19.61
C SER A 451 -35.93 6.70 -20.75
N HIS A 452 -36.73 6.01 -21.55
CA HIS A 452 -37.54 6.60 -22.62
C HIS A 452 -38.67 7.48 -22.07
N SER A 453 -39.32 7.06 -20.98
CA SER A 453 -40.38 7.82 -20.31
C SER A 453 -39.87 9.01 -19.49
N GLY A 454 -38.58 9.01 -19.13
CA GLY A 454 -37.89 10.13 -18.48
C GLY A 454 -37.41 11.20 -19.46
N GLU A 455 -36.17 11.67 -19.27
CA GLU A 455 -35.57 12.72 -20.10
C GLU A 455 -35.02 12.19 -21.46
N ASN A 456 -35.22 10.90 -21.76
CA ASN A 456 -34.79 10.24 -22.99
C ASN A 456 -33.27 10.41 -23.27
N LYS A 457 -32.48 10.46 -22.19
CA LYS A 457 -31.02 10.64 -22.19
C LYS A 457 -30.37 9.81 -21.08
N TRP A 458 -29.07 9.57 -21.19
CA TRP A 458 -28.28 8.94 -20.14
C TRP A 458 -28.12 9.89 -18.95
N SER A 459 -28.25 9.34 -17.73
CA SER A 459 -27.99 10.07 -16.49
C SER A 459 -26.50 10.38 -16.30
N ALA A 460 -26.20 11.26 -15.35
CA ALA A 460 -24.82 11.41 -14.87
C ALA A 460 -24.34 10.12 -14.16
N PRO A 461 -23.02 9.84 -14.16
CA PRO A 461 -22.44 8.72 -13.43
C PRO A 461 -22.78 8.76 -11.94
N GLN A 462 -23.09 7.60 -11.37
CA GLN A 462 -23.32 7.40 -9.94
C GLN A 462 -22.46 6.26 -9.42
N PHE A 463 -21.94 6.40 -8.20
CA PHE A 463 -21.20 5.34 -7.53
C PHE A 463 -22.12 4.52 -6.63
N VAL A 464 -22.03 3.20 -6.71
CA VAL A 464 -22.80 2.26 -5.91
C VAL A 464 -21.85 1.37 -5.14
N ALA A 465 -21.85 1.50 -3.80
CA ALA A 465 -20.99 0.75 -2.88
C ALA A 465 -21.42 -0.72 -2.67
N SER A 466 -22.26 -1.26 -3.55
CA SER A 466 -22.73 -2.64 -3.54
C SER A 466 -22.15 -3.40 -4.72
N PRO A 467 -21.73 -4.67 -4.56
CA PRO A 467 -21.38 -5.53 -5.69
C PRO A 467 -22.62 -6.08 -6.43
N PHE A 468 -23.83 -5.80 -5.92
CA PHE A 468 -25.09 -6.31 -6.45
C PHE A 468 -25.87 -5.25 -7.24
N LEU A 469 -26.55 -5.67 -8.30
CA LEU A 469 -27.46 -4.86 -9.09
C LEU A 469 -28.92 -5.19 -8.76
N PRO A 470 -29.75 -4.21 -8.34
CA PRO A 470 -31.18 -4.40 -8.17
C PRO A 470 -31.90 -4.36 -9.52
N ILE A 471 -32.08 -5.53 -10.15
CA ILE A 471 -32.71 -5.65 -11.48
C ILE A 471 -34.09 -6.29 -11.35
N HIS A 472 -35.07 -5.77 -12.09
CA HIS A 472 -36.39 -6.37 -12.15
C HIS A 472 -36.32 -7.76 -12.82
N GLY A 473 -36.94 -8.79 -12.22
CA GLY A 473 -36.84 -10.17 -12.73
C GLY A 473 -37.32 -10.37 -14.18
N MET A 474 -38.23 -9.52 -14.65
CA MET A 474 -38.74 -9.50 -16.03
C MET A 474 -37.93 -8.59 -16.99
N ALA A 475 -36.70 -8.22 -16.63
CA ALA A 475 -35.86 -7.39 -17.49
C ALA A 475 -35.37 -8.17 -18.72
N PRO A 476 -35.40 -7.59 -19.94
CA PRO A 476 -34.88 -8.24 -21.15
C PRO A 476 -33.41 -8.65 -21.07
N GLY A 477 -32.59 -7.94 -20.28
CA GLY A 477 -31.20 -8.33 -20.01
C GLY A 477 -31.08 -9.72 -19.37
N LEU A 478 -32.05 -10.11 -18.55
CA LEU A 478 -32.09 -11.43 -17.89
C LEU A 478 -32.79 -12.49 -18.75
N ASN A 479 -33.80 -12.11 -19.54
CA ASN A 479 -34.71 -13.06 -20.17
C ASN A 479 -34.47 -13.27 -21.67
N TYR A 480 -34.04 -12.23 -22.39
CA TYR A 480 -33.91 -12.25 -23.87
C TYR A 480 -32.48 -12.02 -24.35
N GLY A 481 -31.51 -11.98 -23.42
CA GLY A 481 -30.11 -11.76 -23.76
C GLY A 481 -29.83 -10.36 -24.32
N GLN A 482 -30.70 -9.38 -24.05
CA GLN A 482 -30.50 -7.97 -24.42
C GLN A 482 -29.44 -7.33 -23.51
N GLN A 483 -28.19 -7.78 -23.69
CA GLN A 483 -27.03 -7.33 -22.95
C GLN A 483 -25.76 -7.36 -23.79
N VAL A 484 -24.90 -6.37 -23.55
CA VAL A 484 -23.55 -6.27 -24.11
C VAL A 484 -22.56 -6.03 -22.98
N TYR A 485 -21.30 -6.37 -23.20
CA TYR A 485 -20.26 -6.11 -22.22
C TYR A 485 -18.93 -5.77 -22.86
N GLU A 486 -18.05 -5.16 -22.07
CA GLU A 486 -16.68 -4.87 -22.46
C GLU A 486 -15.65 -5.46 -21.48
N GLY A 487 -14.39 -5.40 -21.89
CA GLY A 487 -13.27 -5.86 -21.09
C GLY A 487 -12.02 -5.02 -21.35
N LEU A 488 -11.62 -4.27 -20.33
CA LEU A 488 -10.46 -3.39 -20.34
C LEU A 488 -9.51 -3.74 -19.20
N LYS A 489 -8.31 -3.15 -19.24
CA LYS A 489 -7.36 -3.21 -18.14
C LYS A 489 -6.85 -1.83 -17.78
N ALA A 490 -6.70 -1.62 -16.48
CA ALA A 490 -6.00 -0.48 -15.91
C ALA A 490 -4.66 -0.93 -15.31
N PHE A 491 -3.64 -0.10 -15.48
CA PHE A 491 -2.27 -0.36 -15.09
C PHE A 491 -1.71 0.82 -14.31
N ARG A 492 -1.02 0.50 -13.21
CA ARG A 492 -0.23 1.45 -12.42
C ARG A 492 1.17 1.53 -13.02
N HIS A 493 1.65 2.75 -13.25
CA HIS A 493 2.97 2.98 -13.86
C HIS A 493 4.09 2.94 -12.79
N PRO A 494 5.37 2.76 -13.19
CA PRO A 494 6.47 2.46 -12.25
C PRO A 494 6.71 3.51 -11.16
N ALA A 495 6.52 4.80 -11.46
CA ALA A 495 6.69 5.88 -10.49
C ALA A 495 5.51 6.01 -9.51
N ASN A 496 4.46 5.19 -9.68
CA ASN A 496 3.22 5.23 -8.89
C ASN A 496 2.49 6.59 -8.89
N ASP A 497 2.81 7.42 -9.87
CA ASP A 497 2.28 8.76 -10.10
C ASP A 497 0.99 8.74 -10.94
N LYS A 498 0.83 7.73 -11.80
CA LYS A 498 -0.32 7.60 -12.70
C LYS A 498 -0.87 6.18 -12.80
N ILE A 499 -2.17 6.12 -13.06
CA ILE A 499 -2.90 4.93 -13.48
C ILE A 499 -3.46 5.21 -14.87
N THR A 500 -3.35 4.25 -15.78
CA THR A 500 -3.85 4.40 -17.15
C THR A 500 -4.74 3.24 -17.55
N ILE A 501 -5.74 3.50 -18.39
CA ILE A 501 -6.59 2.51 -19.03
C ILE A 501 -6.15 2.39 -20.50
N PHE A 502 -5.92 1.16 -20.94
CA PHE A 502 -5.46 0.93 -22.31
C PHE A 502 -6.63 0.99 -23.32
N ARG A 503 -6.61 1.99 -24.20
CA ARG A 503 -7.52 2.22 -25.35
C ARG A 503 -9.02 2.17 -25.05
N PRO A 504 -9.53 2.88 -24.02
CA PRO A 504 -10.95 2.85 -23.71
C PRO A 504 -11.84 3.42 -24.83
N ASP A 505 -11.30 4.27 -25.70
CA ASP A 505 -11.94 4.80 -26.91
C ASP A 505 -12.44 3.67 -27.85
N ARG A 506 -11.61 2.65 -28.04
CA ARG A 506 -11.93 1.52 -28.91
C ARG A 506 -12.98 0.61 -28.29
N ASN A 507 -12.92 0.44 -26.97
CA ASN A 507 -13.95 -0.29 -26.23
C ASN A 507 -15.29 0.45 -26.25
N ALA A 508 -15.30 1.78 -26.15
CA ALA A 508 -16.50 2.60 -26.25
C ALA A 508 -17.21 2.42 -27.60
N LYS A 509 -16.46 2.57 -28.71
CA LYS A 509 -16.98 2.38 -30.08
C LYS A 509 -17.52 0.97 -30.30
N ARG A 510 -16.84 -0.04 -29.76
CA ARG A 510 -17.27 -1.43 -29.87
C ARG A 510 -18.51 -1.72 -29.02
N MET A 511 -18.64 -1.10 -27.85
CA MET A 511 -19.87 -1.19 -27.05
C MET A 511 -21.04 -0.51 -27.77
N GLN A 512 -20.84 0.64 -28.41
CA GLN A 512 -21.87 1.30 -29.21
C GLN A 512 -22.36 0.39 -30.36
N HIS A 513 -21.43 -0.17 -31.14
CA HIS A 513 -21.78 -1.14 -32.18
C HIS A 513 -22.55 -2.34 -31.61
N SER A 514 -22.09 -2.88 -30.48
CA SER A 514 -22.74 -4.02 -29.84
C SER A 514 -24.14 -3.66 -29.34
N ALA A 515 -24.33 -2.47 -28.77
CA ALA A 515 -25.61 -1.96 -28.28
C ALA A 515 -26.62 -1.82 -29.42
N GLU A 516 -26.20 -1.28 -30.57
CA GLU A 516 -27.01 -1.19 -31.77
C GLU A 516 -27.50 -2.58 -32.24
N VAL A 517 -26.61 -3.58 -32.27
CA VAL A 517 -26.93 -4.95 -32.66
C VAL A 517 -28.04 -5.57 -31.80
N VAL A 518 -28.14 -5.20 -30.52
CA VAL A 518 -29.18 -5.69 -29.60
C VAL A 518 -30.24 -4.65 -29.22
N SER A 519 -30.39 -3.59 -30.03
CA SER A 519 -31.42 -2.56 -29.85
C SER A 519 -31.40 -1.88 -28.46
N ILE A 520 -30.19 -1.59 -27.97
CA ILE A 520 -29.96 -0.77 -26.77
C ILE A 520 -29.51 0.63 -27.24
N PRO A 521 -30.03 1.73 -26.66
CA PRO A 521 -29.51 3.06 -26.93
C PRO A 521 -27.99 3.13 -26.73
N PRO A 522 -27.21 3.67 -27.68
CA PRO A 522 -25.76 3.75 -27.53
C PRO A 522 -25.39 4.71 -26.39
N VAL A 523 -24.35 4.35 -25.63
CA VAL A 523 -23.74 5.25 -24.64
C VAL A 523 -22.76 6.16 -25.37
N PRO A 524 -22.82 7.50 -25.21
CA PRO A 524 -21.83 8.41 -25.79
C PRO A 524 -20.39 8.03 -25.40
N GLU A 525 -19.44 8.18 -26.33
CA GLU A 525 -18.04 7.75 -26.14
C GLU A 525 -17.40 8.40 -24.91
N ASP A 526 -17.52 9.72 -24.78
CA ASP A 526 -16.97 10.46 -23.65
C ASP A 526 -17.58 10.01 -22.31
N LEU A 527 -18.89 9.76 -22.27
CA LEU A 527 -19.59 9.31 -21.07
C LEU A 527 -19.16 7.88 -20.67
N PHE A 528 -18.93 7.01 -21.64
CA PHE A 528 -18.38 5.67 -21.38
C PHE A 528 -16.97 5.77 -20.79
N ILE A 529 -16.10 6.59 -21.39
CA ILE A 529 -14.72 6.78 -20.91
C ILE A 529 -14.73 7.37 -19.49
N GLU A 530 -15.59 8.35 -19.23
CA GLU A 530 -15.81 8.93 -17.90
C GLU A 530 -16.22 7.86 -16.88
N CYS A 531 -17.21 7.02 -17.20
CA CYS A 531 -17.67 5.94 -16.30
C CYS A 531 -16.54 4.94 -15.98
N VAL A 532 -15.76 4.54 -16.98
CA VAL A 532 -14.61 3.63 -16.79
C VAL A 532 -13.51 4.29 -15.97
N GLY A 533 -13.20 5.57 -16.23
CA GLY A 533 -12.25 6.35 -15.46
C GLY A 533 -12.65 6.47 -13.99
N LEU A 534 -13.91 6.84 -13.71
CA LEU A 534 -14.46 6.93 -12.37
C LEU A 534 -14.47 5.58 -11.64
N ALA A 535 -14.83 4.49 -12.32
CA ALA A 535 -14.82 3.15 -11.73
C ALA A 535 -13.41 2.70 -11.32
N VAL A 536 -12.40 2.98 -12.14
CA VAL A 536 -11.00 2.70 -11.79
C VAL A 536 -10.52 3.63 -10.68
N GLY A 537 -10.81 4.93 -10.78
CA GLY A 537 -10.41 5.92 -9.78
C GLY A 537 -11.00 5.65 -8.39
N ALA A 538 -12.26 5.22 -8.31
CA ALA A 538 -12.94 4.88 -7.05
C ALA A 538 -12.48 3.56 -6.45
N ASN A 539 -11.75 2.74 -7.20
CA ASN A 539 -11.19 1.45 -6.77
C ASN A 539 -9.65 1.45 -6.88
N ALA A 540 -9.02 2.63 -6.94
CA ALA A 540 -7.66 2.75 -7.43
C ALA A 540 -6.62 2.00 -6.60
N GLU A 541 -6.85 1.81 -5.29
CA GLU A 541 -6.04 0.97 -4.43
C GLU A 541 -5.96 -0.47 -4.96
N TYR A 542 -7.01 -0.98 -5.60
CA TYR A 542 -6.99 -2.32 -6.16
C TYR A 542 -6.28 -2.42 -7.52
N VAL A 543 -5.70 -1.33 -8.05
CA VAL A 543 -4.84 -1.41 -9.23
C VAL A 543 -3.47 -1.97 -8.81
N PRO A 544 -3.07 -3.17 -9.30
CA PRO A 544 -1.88 -3.85 -8.82
C PRO A 544 -0.57 -3.05 -8.96
N PRO A 545 0.46 -3.37 -8.16
CA PRO A 545 1.81 -2.86 -8.37
C PRO A 545 2.32 -3.16 -9.79
N HIS A 546 3.08 -2.22 -10.37
CA HIS A 546 3.53 -2.29 -11.77
C HIS A 546 4.37 -3.53 -12.09
N ASP A 547 5.10 -4.06 -11.10
CA ASP A 547 6.04 -5.18 -11.19
C ASP A 547 5.40 -6.54 -10.92
N SER A 548 4.14 -6.57 -10.46
CA SER A 548 3.43 -7.82 -10.14
C SER A 548 3.03 -8.65 -11.35
N GLY A 549 3.02 -8.05 -12.55
CA GLY A 549 2.46 -8.67 -13.77
C GLY A 549 0.93 -8.84 -13.77
N ALA A 550 0.25 -8.43 -12.70
CA ALA A 550 -1.20 -8.38 -12.59
C ALA A 550 -1.75 -7.05 -13.16
N ALA A 551 -3.07 -6.99 -13.37
CA ALA A 551 -3.75 -5.77 -13.78
C ALA A 551 -5.15 -5.67 -13.15
N MET A 552 -5.67 -4.46 -13.03
CA MET A 552 -7.09 -4.29 -12.72
C MET A 552 -7.89 -4.55 -13.99
N TYR A 553 -8.83 -5.49 -13.93
CA TYR A 553 -9.77 -5.74 -15.00
C TYR A 553 -11.01 -4.89 -14.81
N VAL A 554 -11.44 -4.20 -15.86
CA VAL A 554 -12.64 -3.36 -15.87
C VAL A 554 -13.70 -4.00 -16.75
N ARG A 555 -14.91 -4.14 -16.21
CA ARG A 555 -16.06 -4.82 -16.80
C ARG A 555 -17.26 -3.87 -16.89
N PRO A 556 -17.38 -3.12 -17.99
CA PRO A 556 -18.63 -2.46 -18.37
C PRO A 556 -19.66 -3.49 -18.85
N MET A 557 -20.90 -3.36 -18.40
CA MET A 557 -22.05 -4.18 -18.76
C MET A 557 -23.25 -3.29 -19.02
N LEU A 558 -23.88 -3.42 -20.19
CA LEU A 558 -25.01 -2.60 -20.62
C LEU A 558 -26.17 -3.49 -21.01
N PHE A 559 -27.35 -3.27 -20.43
CA PHE A 559 -28.50 -4.16 -20.58
C PHE A 559 -29.84 -3.43 -20.40
N GLY A 560 -30.91 -4.00 -20.98
CA GLY A 560 -32.29 -3.58 -20.71
C GLY A 560 -32.69 -3.97 -19.28
N SER A 561 -32.97 -2.98 -18.42
CA SER A 561 -33.03 -3.14 -16.96
C SER A 561 -34.44 -3.03 -16.36
N SER A 562 -35.38 -2.41 -17.06
CA SER A 562 -36.80 -2.34 -16.63
C SER A 562 -37.62 -3.56 -17.04
N ALA A 563 -38.78 -3.75 -16.40
CA ALA A 563 -39.71 -4.84 -16.68
C ALA A 563 -40.27 -4.75 -18.12
N GLN A 564 -40.06 -5.80 -18.92
CA GLN A 564 -40.60 -5.85 -20.28
C GLN A 564 -40.64 -7.31 -20.77
N LEU A 565 -41.86 -7.85 -20.95
CA LEU A 565 -42.06 -9.24 -21.41
C LEU A 565 -42.42 -9.31 -22.90
N GLY A 566 -43.00 -8.26 -23.47
CA GLY A 566 -43.23 -8.18 -24.92
C GLY A 566 -41.91 -8.00 -25.67
N LEU A 567 -41.81 -8.52 -26.90
CA LEU A 567 -40.67 -8.30 -27.80
C LEU A 567 -40.68 -6.88 -28.39
N SER A 568 -40.51 -5.90 -27.52
CA SER A 568 -40.34 -4.49 -27.83
C SER A 568 -39.28 -3.90 -26.88
N PRO A 569 -38.66 -2.76 -27.22
CA PRO A 569 -37.71 -2.10 -26.33
C PRO A 569 -38.28 -1.86 -24.92
N PRO A 570 -37.52 -2.13 -23.84
CA PRO A 570 -37.90 -1.75 -22.48
C PRO A 570 -37.87 -0.22 -22.31
N ASP A 571 -38.49 0.29 -21.25
CA ASP A 571 -38.44 1.72 -20.94
C ASP A 571 -37.03 2.16 -20.50
N ALA A 572 -36.39 1.37 -19.64
CA ALA A 572 -35.10 1.69 -19.05
C ALA A 572 -33.98 0.69 -19.33
N TYR A 573 -32.76 1.23 -19.39
CA TYR A 573 -31.48 0.54 -19.59
C TYR A 573 -30.46 1.00 -18.55
N THR A 574 -29.51 0.14 -18.22
CA THR A 574 -28.43 0.44 -17.27
C THR A 574 -27.09 0.06 -17.87
N LEU A 575 -26.11 0.96 -17.80
CA LEU A 575 -24.68 0.62 -17.90
C LEU A 575 -24.12 0.56 -16.48
N ALA A 576 -23.49 -0.55 -16.12
CA ALA A 576 -22.75 -0.74 -14.87
C ALA A 576 -21.29 -1.09 -15.16
N VAL A 577 -20.35 -0.45 -14.47
CA VAL A 577 -18.91 -0.59 -14.67
C VAL A 577 -18.24 -1.08 -13.39
N PHE A 578 -17.89 -2.36 -13.39
CA PHE A 578 -17.18 -3.01 -12.28
C PHE A 578 -15.67 -2.96 -12.51
N ALA A 579 -14.90 -2.83 -11.43
CA ALA A 579 -13.43 -2.85 -11.47
C ALA A 579 -12.91 -3.81 -10.40
N MET A 580 -12.01 -4.72 -10.77
CA MET A 580 -11.47 -5.73 -9.85
C MET A 580 -10.02 -6.12 -10.16
N PRO A 581 -9.21 -6.44 -9.14
CA PRO A 581 -7.83 -6.91 -9.35
C PRO A 581 -7.81 -8.32 -9.92
N THR A 582 -7.03 -8.52 -11.00
CA THR A 582 -6.87 -9.83 -11.64
C THR A 582 -5.41 -10.16 -11.92
N GLY A 583 -5.03 -11.41 -11.70
CA GLY A 583 -3.77 -11.98 -12.17
C GLY A 583 -3.86 -12.40 -13.64
N VAL A 584 -2.82 -13.10 -14.11
CA VAL A 584 -2.76 -13.58 -15.50
C VAL A 584 -3.81 -14.67 -15.75
N TYR A 585 -4.62 -14.54 -16.82
CA TYR A 585 -5.71 -15.48 -17.15
C TYR A 585 -5.21 -16.85 -17.64
N HIS A 586 -4.20 -16.85 -18.51
CA HIS A 586 -3.52 -18.06 -18.98
C HIS A 586 -2.05 -18.01 -18.57
N GLY A 587 -1.45 -19.16 -18.29
CA GLY A 587 0.01 -19.26 -18.12
C GLY A 587 0.74 -18.81 -19.39
N ALA A 588 2.03 -18.54 -19.29
CA ALA A 588 2.85 -18.07 -20.42
C ALA A 588 3.17 -19.16 -21.46
N THR A 589 2.39 -20.25 -21.53
CA THR A 589 2.69 -21.45 -22.33
C THR A 589 1.69 -21.64 -23.47
N ALA A 590 2.16 -22.17 -24.59
CA ALA A 590 1.35 -22.42 -25.76
C ALA A 590 0.20 -23.38 -25.50
N VAL A 591 -0.92 -23.11 -26.16
CA VAL A 591 -2.14 -23.92 -26.10
C VAL A 591 -2.39 -24.64 -27.41
N GLU A 592 -2.98 -25.83 -27.33
CA GLU A 592 -3.45 -26.57 -28.50
C GLU A 592 -4.90 -26.15 -28.81
N ALA A 593 -5.21 -25.92 -30.09
CA ALA A 593 -6.51 -25.46 -30.54
C ALA A 593 -7.30 -26.54 -31.29
N LEU A 594 -8.60 -26.62 -31.03
CA LEU A 594 -9.53 -27.49 -31.75
C LEU A 594 -10.48 -26.64 -32.60
N ILE A 595 -10.61 -26.95 -33.89
CA ILE A 595 -11.67 -26.40 -34.74
C ILE A 595 -13.00 -27.05 -34.34
N LEU A 596 -14.01 -26.23 -34.03
CA LEU A 596 -15.34 -26.73 -33.70
C LEU A 596 -16.13 -27.01 -34.99
N GLU A 597 -16.63 -28.24 -35.11
CA GLU A 597 -17.30 -28.73 -36.31
C GLU A 597 -18.79 -29.06 -36.07
N ASP A 598 -19.21 -29.24 -34.83
CA ASP A 598 -20.60 -29.52 -34.47
C ASP A 598 -21.30 -28.32 -33.85
N PHE A 599 -20.66 -27.15 -33.90
CA PHE A 599 -21.15 -25.92 -33.29
C PHE A 599 -20.55 -24.70 -33.98
N ASP A 600 -21.40 -23.71 -34.19
CA ASP A 600 -21.06 -22.41 -34.75
C ASP A 600 -21.30 -21.34 -33.68
N ARG A 601 -20.30 -20.49 -33.40
CA ARG A 601 -20.43 -19.41 -32.41
C ARG A 601 -21.55 -18.43 -32.74
N CYS A 602 -21.75 -18.16 -34.02
CA CYS A 602 -22.76 -17.25 -34.53
C CYS A 602 -23.19 -17.66 -35.94
N ALA A 603 -24.44 -17.38 -36.29
CA ALA A 603 -24.90 -17.54 -37.66
C ALA A 603 -24.20 -16.54 -38.61
N PRO A 604 -24.15 -16.79 -39.93
CA PRO A 604 -23.45 -15.93 -40.90
C PRO A 604 -23.94 -14.47 -40.94
N HIS A 605 -25.18 -14.21 -40.52
CA HIS A 605 -25.78 -12.88 -40.40
C HIS A 605 -26.31 -12.65 -38.98
N GLY A 606 -25.63 -13.25 -38.00
CA GLY A 606 -26.00 -13.16 -36.59
C GLY A 606 -25.27 -12.03 -35.87
N THR A 607 -25.11 -12.20 -34.56
CA THR A 607 -24.55 -11.20 -33.65
C THR A 607 -23.04 -11.32 -33.46
N GLY A 608 -22.33 -12.07 -34.31
CA GLY A 608 -20.93 -12.46 -34.11
C GLY A 608 -19.97 -11.28 -33.87
N ALA A 609 -20.07 -10.24 -34.69
CA ALA A 609 -19.24 -9.04 -34.57
C ALA A 609 -19.49 -8.22 -33.29
N ALA A 610 -20.62 -8.45 -32.61
CA ALA A 610 -20.98 -7.77 -31.37
C ALA A 610 -20.51 -8.55 -30.13
N LYS A 611 -20.16 -7.85 -29.06
CA LYS A 611 -19.73 -8.45 -27.80
C LYS A 611 -20.91 -8.71 -26.86
N VAL A 612 -21.79 -9.60 -27.31
CA VAL A 612 -23.04 -9.99 -26.61
C VAL A 612 -22.88 -11.31 -25.88
N GLY A 613 -23.53 -11.46 -24.71
CA GLY A 613 -23.47 -12.71 -23.94
C GLY A 613 -23.98 -13.94 -24.70
N GLY A 614 -24.92 -13.75 -25.63
CA GLY A 614 -25.46 -14.80 -26.49
C GLY A 614 -24.42 -15.50 -27.38
N ASN A 615 -23.31 -14.85 -27.69
CA ASN A 615 -22.21 -15.47 -28.45
C ASN A 615 -21.31 -16.35 -27.58
N TYR A 616 -21.36 -16.21 -26.24
CA TYR A 616 -20.44 -16.87 -25.32
C TYR A 616 -21.11 -18.03 -24.57
N ALA A 617 -22.34 -17.85 -24.10
CA ALA A 617 -23.03 -18.88 -23.30
C ALA A 617 -23.14 -20.24 -24.03
N PRO A 618 -23.47 -20.31 -25.34
CA PRO A 618 -23.57 -21.59 -26.03
C PRO A 618 -22.22 -22.31 -26.22
N VAL A 619 -21.12 -21.55 -26.25
CA VAL A 619 -19.76 -22.07 -26.49
C VAL A 619 -19.24 -22.89 -25.31
N LEU A 620 -19.71 -22.61 -24.09
CA LEU A 620 -19.12 -23.13 -22.84
C LEU A 620 -19.00 -24.66 -22.83
N ARG A 621 -20.07 -25.39 -23.17
CA ARG A 621 -20.06 -26.86 -23.19
C ARG A 621 -19.08 -27.45 -24.21
N HIS A 622 -18.90 -26.78 -25.35
CA HIS A 622 -18.00 -27.23 -26.43
C HIS A 622 -16.55 -26.98 -26.04
N SER A 623 -16.26 -25.83 -25.43
CA SER A 623 -14.92 -25.52 -24.89
C SER A 623 -14.53 -26.42 -23.73
N ASP A 624 -15.48 -26.76 -22.84
CA ASP A 624 -15.21 -27.71 -21.75
C ASP A 624 -14.93 -29.12 -22.26
N ARG A 625 -15.65 -29.58 -23.30
CA ARG A 625 -15.35 -30.83 -23.98
C ARG A 625 -13.94 -30.82 -24.58
N ALA A 626 -13.62 -29.81 -25.38
CA ALA A 626 -12.29 -29.64 -25.99
C ALA A 626 -11.17 -29.63 -24.93
N ARG A 627 -11.39 -28.95 -23.80
CA ARG A 627 -10.43 -28.92 -22.68
C ARG A 627 -10.17 -30.30 -22.06
N ARG A 628 -11.21 -31.14 -21.90
CA ARG A 628 -11.05 -32.52 -21.42
C ARG A 628 -10.29 -33.40 -22.40
N GLU A 629 -10.32 -33.05 -23.68
CA GLU A 629 -9.58 -33.72 -24.76
C GLU A 629 -8.15 -33.16 -24.93
N GLY A 630 -7.74 -32.18 -24.12
CA GLY A 630 -6.39 -31.61 -24.13
C GLY A 630 -6.23 -30.33 -24.95
N PHE A 631 -7.30 -29.79 -25.52
CA PHE A 631 -7.27 -28.53 -26.27
C PHE A 631 -7.56 -27.34 -25.35
N GLY A 632 -6.63 -26.40 -25.25
CA GLY A 632 -6.74 -25.23 -24.37
C GLY A 632 -7.66 -24.14 -24.92
N ILE A 633 -7.89 -24.11 -26.22
CA ILE A 633 -8.72 -23.12 -26.90
C ILE A 633 -9.48 -23.75 -28.09
N THR A 634 -10.55 -23.11 -28.53
CA THR A 634 -11.37 -23.55 -29.66
C THR A 634 -11.39 -22.48 -30.74
N LEU A 635 -11.27 -22.90 -32.00
CA LEU A 635 -11.25 -22.06 -33.20
C LEU A 635 -12.57 -22.23 -33.96
N HIS A 636 -13.13 -21.11 -34.44
CA HIS A 636 -14.29 -21.09 -35.33
C HIS A 636 -13.86 -20.75 -36.74
N LEU A 637 -14.43 -21.46 -37.70
CA LEU A 637 -14.41 -21.09 -39.10
C LEU A 637 -15.73 -20.40 -39.45
N ASP A 638 -15.77 -19.77 -40.63
CA ASP A 638 -16.99 -19.15 -41.12
C ASP A 638 -18.14 -20.15 -41.14
N SER A 639 -19.29 -19.79 -40.56
CA SER A 639 -20.40 -20.73 -40.38
C SER A 639 -21.19 -21.05 -41.66
N ALA A 640 -20.88 -20.38 -42.78
CA ALA A 640 -21.59 -20.60 -44.04
C ALA A 640 -20.93 -21.72 -44.85
N THR A 641 -19.60 -21.69 -44.97
CA THR A 641 -18.82 -22.60 -45.82
C THR A 641 -17.72 -23.34 -45.07
N ARG A 642 -17.32 -22.88 -43.88
CA ARG A 642 -16.22 -23.44 -43.07
C ARG A 642 -14.90 -23.53 -43.82
N THR A 643 -14.64 -22.51 -44.63
CA THR A 643 -13.48 -22.40 -45.51
C THR A 643 -12.56 -21.26 -45.11
N GLU A 644 -12.99 -20.36 -44.24
CA GLU A 644 -12.21 -19.20 -43.79
C GLU A 644 -12.15 -19.17 -42.26
N VAL A 645 -11.04 -18.68 -41.72
CA VAL A 645 -10.85 -18.50 -40.28
C VAL A 645 -11.65 -17.28 -39.79
N ASP A 646 -12.49 -17.49 -38.78
CA ASP A 646 -13.21 -16.40 -38.11
C ASP A 646 -12.40 -15.90 -36.90
N GLU A 647 -12.50 -16.57 -35.76
CA GLU A 647 -11.78 -16.23 -34.54
C GLU A 647 -11.73 -17.40 -33.56
N PHE A 648 -10.88 -17.29 -32.53
CA PHE A 648 -10.99 -18.20 -31.39
C PHE A 648 -12.21 -17.82 -30.53
N SER A 649 -12.78 -18.79 -29.82
CA SER A 649 -13.97 -18.59 -28.98
C SER A 649 -13.94 -17.40 -28.01
N THR A 650 -12.77 -16.95 -27.59
CA THR A 650 -12.61 -15.87 -26.61
C THR A 650 -11.61 -14.78 -27.02
N SER A 651 -11.03 -14.88 -28.22
CA SER A 651 -9.92 -14.04 -28.65
C SER A 651 -9.78 -14.02 -30.17
N ALA A 652 -9.19 -12.96 -30.69
CA ALA A 652 -8.89 -12.86 -32.11
C ALA A 652 -7.73 -13.79 -32.49
N PHE A 653 -7.72 -14.19 -33.76
CA PHE A 653 -6.61 -14.90 -34.38
C PHE A 653 -5.59 -13.92 -34.94
N ILE A 654 -4.30 -14.24 -34.80
CA ILE A 654 -3.19 -13.59 -35.50
C ILE A 654 -2.27 -14.67 -36.05
N GLY A 655 -2.00 -14.63 -37.35
CA GLY A 655 -1.01 -15.47 -38.01
C GLY A 655 0.26 -14.67 -38.30
N VAL A 656 1.42 -15.30 -38.18
CA VAL A 656 2.72 -14.73 -38.55
C VAL A 656 3.31 -15.57 -39.66
N LYS A 657 3.64 -14.94 -40.79
CA LYS A 657 4.30 -15.57 -41.93
C LYS A 657 5.67 -14.95 -42.16
N ARG A 658 6.67 -15.80 -42.39
CA ARG A 658 8.04 -15.40 -42.72
C ARG A 658 8.37 -15.78 -44.15
N ASP A 659 8.86 -14.81 -44.92
CA ASP A 659 9.40 -15.01 -46.26
C ASP A 659 10.81 -14.41 -46.32
N GLY A 660 11.83 -15.27 -46.16
CA GLY A 660 13.21 -14.83 -45.91
C GLY A 660 13.32 -13.98 -44.64
N ASP A 661 13.78 -12.74 -44.79
CA ASP A 661 13.90 -11.76 -43.70
C ASP A 661 12.61 -10.95 -43.46
N GLN A 662 11.62 -11.04 -44.36
CA GLN A 662 10.37 -10.28 -44.25
C GLN A 662 9.38 -11.02 -43.35
N ILE A 663 8.89 -10.34 -42.31
CA ILE A 663 7.83 -10.82 -41.42
C ILE A 663 6.51 -10.12 -41.78
N THR A 664 5.44 -10.88 -41.87
CA THR A 664 4.06 -10.39 -42.06
C THR A 664 3.16 -10.88 -40.93
N VAL A 665 2.52 -9.95 -40.22
CA VAL A 665 1.54 -10.20 -39.16
C VAL A 665 0.12 -10.01 -39.72
N ILE A 666 -0.72 -11.04 -39.63
CA ILE A 666 -1.99 -11.12 -40.34
C ILE A 666 -3.13 -11.34 -39.34
N GLN A 667 -4.15 -10.49 -39.39
CA GLN A 667 -5.42 -10.66 -38.68
C GLN A 667 -6.52 -11.05 -39.69
N PRO A 668 -7.32 -12.10 -39.42
CA PRO A 668 -8.49 -12.40 -40.22
C PRO A 668 -9.50 -11.25 -40.25
N ASP A 669 -9.94 -10.89 -41.43
CA ASP A 669 -11.03 -9.94 -41.66
C ASP A 669 -12.35 -10.70 -41.84
N SER A 670 -12.93 -11.12 -40.71
CA SER A 670 -14.22 -11.80 -40.69
C SER A 670 -15.32 -10.85 -40.21
N ARG A 671 -16.46 -10.89 -40.92
CA ARG A 671 -17.70 -10.18 -40.53
C ARG A 671 -18.34 -10.73 -39.26
N ASN A 672 -17.95 -11.93 -38.85
CA ASN A 672 -18.49 -12.63 -37.70
C ASN A 672 -17.52 -12.59 -36.51
N ALA A 673 -16.33 -12.03 -36.67
CA ALA A 673 -15.38 -11.83 -35.60
C ALA A 673 -15.59 -10.47 -34.93
N ILE A 674 -15.35 -10.41 -33.63
CA ILE A 674 -15.40 -9.14 -32.89
C ILE A 674 -14.17 -8.29 -33.29
N ASP A 675 -14.36 -6.99 -33.49
CA ASP A 675 -13.23 -6.09 -33.75
C ASP A 675 -12.33 -5.97 -32.51
N SER A 676 -11.25 -6.76 -32.48
CA SER A 676 -10.41 -6.92 -31.29
C SER A 676 -9.47 -5.73 -31.11
N VAL A 677 -9.66 -4.98 -30.01
CA VAL A 677 -8.73 -3.92 -29.58
C VAL A 677 -7.29 -4.44 -29.49
N THR A 678 -7.09 -5.65 -28.94
CA THR A 678 -5.77 -6.24 -28.79
C THR A 678 -5.14 -6.58 -30.15
N ALA A 679 -5.86 -7.27 -31.04
CA ALA A 679 -5.30 -7.64 -32.34
C ALA A 679 -4.98 -6.41 -33.20
N ALA A 680 -5.89 -5.44 -33.21
CA ALA A 680 -5.67 -4.23 -33.95
C ALA A 680 -4.52 -3.36 -33.37
N SER A 681 -4.27 -3.39 -32.05
CA SER A 681 -3.05 -2.81 -31.47
C SER A 681 -1.78 -3.58 -31.87
N VAL A 682 -1.83 -4.92 -31.94
CA VAL A 682 -0.70 -5.74 -32.37
C VAL A 682 -0.30 -5.44 -33.82
N LEU A 683 -1.27 -5.24 -34.71
CA LEU A 683 -0.99 -4.86 -36.11
C LEU A 683 -0.27 -3.51 -36.19
N GLU A 684 -0.65 -2.53 -35.38
CA GLU A 684 0.06 -1.24 -35.33
C GLU A 684 1.46 -1.39 -34.74
N ILE A 685 1.62 -2.15 -33.65
CA ILE A 685 2.95 -2.46 -33.07
C ILE A 685 3.83 -3.14 -34.12
N ALA A 686 3.30 -4.10 -34.87
CA ALA A 686 4.03 -4.79 -35.92
C ALA A 686 4.60 -3.81 -36.95
N ARG A 687 3.82 -2.79 -37.37
CA ARG A 687 4.32 -1.72 -38.26
C ARG A 687 5.43 -0.91 -37.62
N THR A 688 5.32 -0.55 -36.33
CA THR A 688 6.39 0.18 -35.62
C THR A 688 7.69 -0.62 -35.48
N LEU A 689 7.60 -1.96 -35.47
CA LEU A 689 8.74 -2.87 -35.46
C LEU A 689 9.31 -3.14 -36.87
N GLY A 690 8.75 -2.55 -37.92
CA GLY A 690 9.17 -2.75 -39.31
C GLY A 690 8.58 -3.98 -39.98
N TYR A 691 7.60 -4.65 -39.37
CA TYR A 691 6.90 -5.78 -40.00
C TYR A 691 5.78 -5.30 -40.91
N ARG A 692 5.42 -6.12 -41.91
CA ARG A 692 4.19 -5.92 -42.68
C ARG A 692 3.00 -6.35 -41.82
N ALA A 693 1.90 -5.59 -41.88
CA ALA A 693 0.69 -5.89 -41.11
C ALA A 693 -0.55 -5.86 -42.01
N GLU A 694 -1.31 -6.95 -42.04
CA GLU A 694 -2.47 -7.15 -42.90
C GLU A 694 -3.72 -7.50 -42.11
N LYS A 695 -4.88 -6.95 -42.51
CA LYS A 695 -6.20 -7.41 -42.10
C LYS A 695 -6.92 -7.89 -43.36
N ARG A 696 -7.11 -9.20 -43.51
CA ARG A 696 -7.68 -9.83 -44.72
C ARG A 696 -8.31 -11.18 -44.41
N ARG A 697 -9.08 -11.73 -45.35
CA ARG A 697 -9.60 -13.09 -45.22
C ARG A 697 -8.45 -14.11 -45.22
N VAL A 698 -8.58 -15.13 -44.39
CA VAL A 698 -7.59 -16.20 -44.21
C VAL A 698 -8.29 -17.52 -44.48
N PRO A 699 -8.05 -18.16 -45.65
CA PRO A 699 -8.58 -19.48 -45.95
C PRO A 699 -8.06 -20.53 -44.96
N TYR A 700 -8.88 -21.54 -44.66
CA TYR A 700 -8.49 -22.72 -43.89
C TYR A 700 -7.21 -23.35 -44.43
N GLU A 701 -7.11 -23.48 -45.75
CA GLU A 701 -5.94 -24.07 -46.42
C GLU A 701 -4.66 -23.27 -46.18
N GLU A 702 -4.73 -21.99 -45.79
CA GLU A 702 -3.54 -21.18 -45.48
C GLU A 702 -2.97 -21.47 -44.08
N LEU A 703 -3.70 -22.21 -43.22
CA LEU A 703 -3.26 -22.48 -41.84
C LEU A 703 -1.89 -23.14 -41.74
N HIS A 704 -1.48 -23.92 -42.75
CA HIS A 704 -0.17 -24.58 -42.79
C HIS A 704 1.00 -23.64 -43.16
N GLU A 705 0.71 -22.42 -43.64
CA GLU A 705 1.71 -21.47 -44.11
C GLU A 705 2.24 -20.54 -43.00
N PHE A 706 1.59 -20.52 -41.83
CA PHE A 706 2.02 -19.68 -40.71
C PHE A 706 3.16 -20.31 -39.92
N ASP A 707 4.17 -19.50 -39.57
CA ASP A 707 5.25 -19.89 -38.67
C ASP A 707 4.83 -19.83 -37.20
N GLU A 708 4.03 -18.82 -36.83
CA GLU A 708 3.48 -18.64 -35.48
C GLU A 708 2.00 -18.31 -35.59
N VAL A 709 1.18 -18.85 -34.69
CA VAL A 709 -0.21 -18.45 -34.50
C VAL A 709 -0.40 -17.97 -33.07
N ILE A 710 -1.12 -16.86 -32.91
CA ILE A 710 -1.27 -16.16 -31.63
C ILE A 710 -2.76 -15.87 -31.42
N ALA A 711 -3.26 -16.24 -30.25
CA ALA A 711 -4.58 -15.85 -29.77
C ALA A 711 -4.47 -14.51 -29.01
N ALA A 712 -5.18 -13.48 -29.45
CA ALA A 712 -5.06 -12.11 -28.94
C ALA A 712 -6.35 -11.60 -28.28
N GLY A 713 -6.27 -11.23 -26.99
CA GLY A 713 -7.40 -10.65 -26.25
C GLY A 713 -7.01 -10.03 -24.90
N THR A 714 -7.85 -9.13 -24.38
CA THR A 714 -7.54 -8.31 -23.19
C THR A 714 -7.08 -9.13 -21.98
N ALA A 715 -7.75 -10.24 -21.66
CA ALA A 715 -7.51 -11.01 -20.43
C ALA A 715 -6.10 -11.64 -20.39
N ALA A 716 -5.68 -12.28 -21.48
CA ALA A 716 -4.39 -12.97 -21.55
C ALA A 716 -3.30 -12.19 -22.31
N ALA A 717 -3.63 -11.04 -22.90
CA ALA A 717 -2.84 -10.33 -23.90
C ALA A 717 -2.62 -11.21 -25.14
N LEU A 718 -1.47 -11.85 -25.27
CA LEU A 718 -1.12 -12.74 -26.39
C LEU A 718 -0.80 -14.13 -25.86
N VAL A 719 -1.46 -15.15 -26.40
CA VAL A 719 -1.25 -16.55 -26.06
C VAL A 719 -0.78 -17.29 -27.31
N PRO A 720 0.39 -17.93 -27.29
CA PRO A 720 0.86 -18.69 -28.43
C PRO A 720 0.01 -19.95 -28.64
N VAL A 721 -0.22 -20.32 -29.90
CA VAL A 721 -0.96 -21.53 -30.29
C VAL A 721 0.05 -22.54 -30.84
N GLY A 722 0.14 -23.70 -30.20
CA GLY A 722 1.10 -24.75 -30.55
C GLY A 722 0.67 -25.57 -31.75
N SER A 723 -0.63 -25.85 -31.85
CA SER A 723 -1.23 -26.48 -33.02
C SER A 723 -2.70 -26.14 -33.17
N ILE A 724 -3.22 -26.30 -34.39
CA ILE A 724 -4.64 -26.28 -34.71
C ILE A 724 -5.02 -27.64 -35.30
N THR A 725 -6.05 -28.28 -34.74
CA THR A 725 -6.53 -29.60 -35.16
C THR A 725 -7.95 -29.52 -35.73
N MET A 726 -8.19 -30.18 -36.86
CA MET A 726 -9.52 -30.45 -37.41
C MET A 726 -9.72 -31.97 -37.50
N GLN A 727 -10.63 -32.50 -36.69
CA GLN A 727 -10.74 -33.94 -36.48
C GLN A 727 -11.32 -34.66 -37.69
N SER A 728 -12.34 -34.10 -38.36
CA SER A 728 -12.98 -34.76 -39.51
C SER A 728 -12.06 -34.99 -40.70
N ARG A 729 -11.08 -34.10 -40.89
CA ARG A 729 -10.07 -34.18 -41.97
C ARG A 729 -8.80 -34.93 -41.55
N GLY A 730 -8.59 -35.14 -40.25
CA GLY A 730 -7.33 -35.67 -39.71
C GLY A 730 -6.17 -34.68 -39.79
N ASP A 731 -6.46 -33.38 -39.92
CA ASP A 731 -5.46 -32.33 -40.07
C ASP A 731 -4.96 -31.86 -38.70
N LYS A 732 -3.64 -31.65 -38.60
CA LYS A 732 -2.98 -31.00 -37.47
C LYS A 732 -1.86 -30.10 -37.98
N PHE A 733 -2.02 -28.78 -37.82
CA PHE A 733 -1.02 -27.78 -38.18
C PHE A 733 -0.23 -27.40 -36.94
N GLU A 734 1.11 -27.48 -36.97
CA GLU A 734 1.98 -27.19 -35.83
C GLU A 734 2.76 -25.89 -36.05
N TYR A 735 2.93 -25.10 -34.98
CA TYR A 735 3.51 -23.77 -35.05
C TYR A 735 4.68 -23.60 -34.08
N ARG A 736 5.57 -22.65 -34.38
CA ARG A 736 6.77 -22.38 -33.57
C ARG A 736 6.40 -21.70 -32.25
N CYS A 737 6.75 -22.34 -31.14
CA CYS A 737 6.49 -21.82 -29.80
C CYS A 737 7.75 -21.66 -28.91
N GLY A 738 8.95 -21.85 -29.47
CA GLY A 738 10.22 -21.75 -28.72
C GLY A 738 10.43 -22.86 -27.69
N ALA A 739 11.62 -22.90 -27.07
CA ALA A 739 12.05 -24.00 -26.19
C ALA A 739 11.19 -24.16 -24.92
N GLN A 740 10.61 -23.08 -24.41
CA GLN A 740 9.75 -23.07 -23.22
C GLN A 740 8.24 -23.04 -23.56
N LYS A 741 7.89 -23.24 -24.83
CA LYS A 741 6.52 -23.01 -25.34
C LYS A 741 5.98 -21.61 -25.05
N ALA A 742 6.84 -20.60 -24.86
CA ALA A 742 6.44 -19.23 -24.54
C ALA A 742 6.04 -18.38 -25.76
N GLY A 743 6.04 -18.98 -26.94
CA GLY A 743 5.82 -18.32 -28.22
C GLY A 743 7.11 -18.24 -29.03
N GLY A 744 6.98 -18.06 -30.34
CA GLY A 744 8.12 -17.76 -31.19
C GLY A 744 8.62 -16.33 -30.98
N GLU A 745 9.66 -15.98 -31.74
CA GLU A 745 10.36 -14.69 -31.64
C GLU A 745 9.41 -13.50 -31.82
N VAL A 746 8.49 -13.60 -32.79
CA VAL A 746 7.58 -12.51 -33.14
C VAL A 746 6.51 -12.36 -32.05
N CYS A 747 5.90 -13.46 -31.59
CA CYS A 747 4.95 -13.44 -30.49
C CYS A 747 5.54 -12.81 -29.23
N VAL A 748 6.75 -13.20 -28.83
CA VAL A 748 7.43 -12.66 -27.64
C VAL A 748 7.70 -11.16 -27.79
N LYS A 749 8.19 -10.73 -28.96
CA LYS A 749 8.48 -9.31 -29.20
C LYS A 749 7.23 -8.45 -29.19
N LEU A 750 6.15 -8.91 -29.82
CA LEU A 750 4.86 -8.22 -29.82
C LEU A 750 4.26 -8.14 -28.41
N LEU A 751 4.32 -9.23 -27.64
CA LEU A 751 3.82 -9.28 -26.26
C LEU A 751 4.58 -8.34 -25.34
N GLN A 752 5.91 -8.34 -25.40
CA GLN A 752 6.77 -7.44 -24.62
C GLN A 752 6.46 -5.98 -24.92
N THR A 753 6.32 -5.64 -26.20
CA THR A 753 6.04 -4.26 -26.63
C THR A 753 4.64 -3.82 -26.18
N LEU A 754 3.62 -4.66 -26.39
CA LEU A 754 2.25 -4.38 -25.96
C LEU A 754 2.16 -4.18 -24.44
N ARG A 755 2.75 -5.09 -23.66
CA ARG A 755 2.76 -4.99 -22.19
C ARG A 755 3.53 -3.76 -21.71
N GLY A 756 4.66 -3.46 -22.34
CA GLY A 756 5.47 -2.32 -21.97
C GLY A 756 4.76 -0.99 -22.20
N ILE A 757 4.01 -0.86 -23.31
CA ILE A 757 3.15 0.31 -23.55
C ILE A 757 2.05 0.35 -22.48
N GLN A 758 1.36 -0.76 -22.24
CA GLN A 758 0.28 -0.85 -21.24
C GLN A 758 0.72 -0.47 -19.82
N SER A 759 1.89 -0.93 -19.38
CA SER A 759 2.42 -0.66 -18.04
C SER A 759 3.23 0.63 -17.94
N GLY A 760 3.47 1.33 -19.05
CA GLY A 760 4.27 2.55 -19.09
C GLY A 760 5.78 2.35 -18.97
N THR A 761 6.29 1.13 -19.17
CA THR A 761 7.74 0.88 -19.24
C THR A 761 8.30 1.14 -20.63
N ILE A 762 7.43 1.22 -21.65
CA ILE A 762 7.72 1.72 -22.99
C ILE A 762 6.88 2.97 -23.20
N GLU A 763 7.48 4.02 -23.74
CA GLU A 763 6.79 5.27 -24.08
C GLU A 763 5.63 5.01 -25.06
N ASP A 764 4.46 5.53 -24.74
CA ASP A 764 3.28 5.42 -25.57
C ASP A 764 3.23 6.54 -26.61
N THR A 765 3.96 6.36 -27.71
CA THR A 765 4.01 7.31 -28.81
C THR A 765 2.73 7.36 -29.65
N LEU A 766 1.79 6.44 -29.43
CA LEU A 766 0.55 6.31 -30.18
C LEU A 766 -0.68 6.86 -29.43
N GLY A 767 -0.50 7.32 -28.19
CA GLY A 767 -1.57 7.92 -27.37
C GLY A 767 -2.67 6.93 -27.00
N TRP A 768 -2.31 5.69 -26.70
CA TRP A 768 -3.25 4.60 -26.37
C TRP A 768 -3.63 4.53 -24.90
N ASN A 769 -2.81 5.05 -24.00
CA ASN A 769 -3.05 5.05 -22.56
C ASN A 769 -3.84 6.29 -22.16
N TYR A 770 -5.09 6.08 -21.77
CA TYR A 770 -5.92 7.11 -21.16
C TYR A 770 -5.56 7.24 -19.68
N GLU A 771 -5.15 8.42 -19.25
CA GLU A 771 -4.81 8.70 -17.86
C GLU A 771 -6.07 8.84 -17.01
N VAL A 772 -6.17 8.01 -15.96
CA VAL A 772 -7.28 8.05 -15.01
C VAL A 772 -7.14 9.31 -14.17
N GLN A 773 -8.26 9.98 -13.91
CA GLN A 773 -8.34 11.09 -12.96
C GLN A 773 -8.97 10.62 -11.65
N ALA A 774 -8.55 11.22 -10.53
CA ALA A 774 -9.17 10.94 -9.24
C ALA A 774 -10.66 11.34 -9.26
N PRO A 775 -11.58 10.53 -8.69
CA PRO A 775 -12.97 10.92 -8.57
C PRO A 775 -13.13 12.19 -7.73
N PRO A 776 -14.19 13.00 -7.95
CA PRO A 776 -14.43 14.18 -7.12
C PRO A 776 -14.50 13.82 -5.63
N LYS A 777 -13.94 14.68 -4.78
CA LYS A 777 -13.86 14.41 -3.33
C LYS A 777 -15.26 14.20 -2.74
N GLY A 778 -15.44 13.08 -2.03
CA GLY A 778 -16.72 12.72 -1.42
C GLY A 778 -17.75 12.09 -2.38
N TRP A 779 -17.49 12.02 -3.68
CA TRP A 779 -18.43 11.48 -4.67
C TRP A 779 -18.77 10.00 -4.43
N ALA A 780 -17.77 9.19 -4.03
CA ALA A 780 -17.99 7.80 -3.67
C ALA A 780 -18.54 7.60 -2.23
N GLN A 781 -18.50 8.64 -1.39
CA GLN A 781 -18.94 8.59 0.02
C GLN A 781 -20.38 9.10 0.22
N GLN A 782 -20.85 10.00 -0.65
CA GLN A 782 -22.17 10.65 -0.57
C GLN A 782 -23.37 9.70 -0.61
N VAL A 783 -23.20 8.46 -1.08
CA VAL A 783 -24.31 7.49 -1.22
C VAL A 783 -24.45 6.59 0.01
N GLN A 784 -23.48 6.61 0.94
CA GLN A 784 -23.53 5.79 2.15
C GLN A 784 -24.50 6.36 3.20
N GLU A 785 -24.64 7.69 3.27
CA GLU A 785 -25.57 8.37 4.19
C GLU A 785 -27.06 8.23 3.76
N GLU A 786 -27.37 8.25 2.45
CA GLU A 786 -28.76 8.10 1.99
C GLU A 786 -29.31 6.67 2.13
N ILE A 787 -28.45 5.65 2.05
CA ILE A 787 -28.85 4.24 2.25
C ILE A 787 -29.00 3.93 3.75
N GLU A 788 -28.18 4.52 4.63
CA GLU A 788 -28.34 4.38 6.08
C GLU A 788 -29.58 5.15 6.60
N LEU A 789 -29.96 6.26 5.96
CA LEU A 789 -31.13 7.07 6.34
C LEU A 789 -32.46 6.57 5.75
N SER A 790 -32.44 5.87 4.61
CA SER A 790 -33.65 5.27 4.00
C SER A 790 -33.69 3.76 4.26
N GLY A 791 -34.13 3.37 5.46
CA GLY A 791 -34.33 1.97 5.87
C GLY A 791 -35.41 1.21 5.08
N ALA A 792 -35.27 1.08 3.76
CA ALA A 792 -36.19 0.38 2.88
C ALA A 792 -35.45 -0.70 2.05
N ASN A 793 -35.75 -1.95 2.42
CA ASN A 793 -35.62 -3.18 1.61
C ASN A 793 -34.25 -3.87 1.53
N VAL A 794 -33.82 -4.46 2.66
CA VAL A 794 -33.21 -5.79 2.65
C VAL A 794 -33.96 -6.70 3.64
N PRO A 795 -34.62 -7.78 3.21
CA PRO A 795 -35.23 -8.74 4.13
C PRO A 795 -34.14 -9.41 4.95
N LYS A 796 -34.19 -9.25 6.28
CA LYS A 796 -33.39 -10.05 7.23
C LYS A 796 -33.88 -11.51 7.17
N THR A 797 -33.30 -12.35 6.33
CA THR A 797 -33.54 -13.80 6.40
C THR A 797 -32.72 -14.40 7.53
N GLY A 798 -33.34 -14.51 8.71
CA GLY A 798 -32.90 -15.43 9.74
C GLY A 798 -33.26 -16.86 9.35
N PHE A 799 -32.27 -17.66 8.96
CA PHE A 799 -32.39 -19.11 8.94
C PHE A 799 -31.92 -19.67 10.28
N ARG A 800 -32.86 -19.92 11.20
CA ARG A 800 -32.68 -20.86 12.31
C ARG A 800 -32.67 -22.27 11.71
N ALA A 801 -31.50 -22.92 11.68
CA ALA A 801 -31.41 -24.34 11.44
C ALA A 801 -31.81 -25.09 12.73
N GLY A 802 -33.06 -25.53 12.81
CA GLY A 802 -33.47 -26.55 13.77
C GLY A 802 -33.09 -27.93 13.22
N MET A 803 -32.07 -28.54 13.81
CA MET A 803 -31.86 -29.99 13.69
C MET A 803 -32.32 -30.63 15.00
N GLY A 804 -33.54 -31.18 14.98
CA GLY A 804 -33.94 -32.24 15.87
C GLY A 804 -33.65 -33.57 15.18
N SER A 805 -32.99 -34.49 15.88
CA SER A 805 -32.92 -35.90 15.55
C SER A 805 -33.40 -36.70 16.77
N PRO A 806 -34.25 -37.72 16.59
CA PRO A 806 -34.76 -38.53 17.69
C PRO A 806 -33.79 -39.66 18.04
N GLY A 807 -33.71 -40.01 19.32
CA GLY A 807 -32.89 -41.10 19.86
C GLY A 807 -32.56 -40.88 21.31
#